data_AF-A0A354Z7D0-F1
#
_entry.id   AF-A0A354Z7D0-F1
#
_cell.length_a   1.000
_cell.length_b   1.000
_cell.length_c   1.000
_cell.angle_alpha   90.00
_cell.angle_beta   90.00
_cell.angle_gamma   90.00
#
_symmetry.space_group_name_H-M   'P 1'
#
loop_
_entity.id
_entity.type
_entity.pdbx_description
1 polymer ?
#
loop_
_entity_poly.entity_id
_entity_poly.type
_entity_poly.pdbx_seq_one_letter_code
_entity_poly.pdbx_strand_id
1 'polypeptide(L)'
;MPVPARNFGGRSTMRYPMMARLTLALLASGLFSTTVLAAAQSLPGLQSPVRVTRDVDGIAHIQATSEHDMFYMQGYIHARDRLFQMDVNRRTADGTLAELLGPAALANDVQLRTIGLDRSGARTLAALQADAQAGDSVSIAVLAAMQAYADGVNAFLERSRLPLPPEYDAIEITTVRPWQVIDSINVGKLIAFGLSFDLDDIANSQRLGAFQQALGPQAGAALFFEDLFRSQPFDPASTVPDSGGDGGSATPPKAGVSGATAATAAAAAVDSPIEVAPAAYELARRYLESASQAPTLRTLLDSDRTARGSNNWGVAGALTVSGNPIIANDPHLTLDHPSTFYPTRISSPGYDAIGSGFAGAPFVIVGHNRNIAWGPTTNPLDVTDVYLEQLVPDASSPSGLSTLFQGQPEHVIPVPQQWFANVIGDGVPDNTVLANQDVTLIVPRRNNGPIVQALDDGQALSVQFTGFSPTRELETFYLWNKARTLDEFRKGLERFDFGSQNWAYADRQGNLAYFTSGEMPVRSDLAGNSRVLPPFFIRDGQLGLFEWLPVTTPQPGQVLPYQIYPASAMPSVVNPVNGWFVNANNDPIGNTLDNDPLNDRHPDVPGIYYLNPGYASGFRAGRITARLNRLFSEGDGKVTVED
;
A
#
# COMPACT_ATOMS: atom_id res chain seq x y z
N MET A 1 -9.46 55.32 15.92
CA MET A 1 -10.76 55.51 16.62
C MET A 1 -11.72 54.45 16.12
N PRO A 2 -12.44 53.72 17.00
CA PRO A 2 -13.15 52.50 16.63
C PRO A 2 -14.57 52.78 16.13
N VAL A 3 -14.99 51.99 15.15
CA VAL A 3 -16.36 51.92 14.61
C VAL A 3 -17.17 50.93 15.45
N PRO A 4 -18.42 51.26 15.86
CA PRO A 4 -19.22 50.40 16.73
C PRO A 4 -20.10 49.39 15.98
N ALA A 5 -20.45 48.34 16.72
CA ALA A 5 -21.18 47.14 16.32
C ALA A 5 -22.63 47.36 15.83
N ARG A 6 -23.14 46.39 15.06
CA ARG A 6 -24.58 46.19 14.82
C ARG A 6 -25.01 44.79 15.26
N ASN A 7 -25.98 44.80 16.18
CA ASN A 7 -26.81 43.69 16.62
C ASN A 7 -27.68 43.15 15.48
N PHE A 8 -27.88 41.82 15.45
CA PHE A 8 -29.09 41.20 14.92
C PHE A 8 -29.74 40.37 16.03
N GLY A 9 -30.91 40.83 16.49
CA GLY A 9 -31.86 40.03 17.26
C GLY A 9 -33.01 39.59 16.36
N GLY A 10 -33.67 38.49 16.74
CA GLY A 10 -35.00 38.14 16.25
C GLY A 10 -35.18 36.68 15.86
N ARG A 11 -35.56 35.84 16.83
CA ARG A 11 -36.05 34.46 16.64
C ARG A 11 -37.56 34.44 16.35
N SER A 12 -38.01 33.52 15.50
CA SER A 12 -39.26 32.74 15.67
C SER A 12 -39.18 31.46 14.80
N THR A 13 -38.82 30.30 15.36
CA THR A 13 -39.72 29.18 15.73
C THR A 13 -40.58 28.59 14.62
N MET A 14 -40.18 27.40 14.13
CA MET A 14 -41.11 26.33 13.75
C MET A 14 -40.57 25.01 14.34
N ARG A 15 -41.46 24.26 15.01
CA ARG A 15 -41.17 23.09 15.86
C ARG A 15 -41.29 21.81 15.04
N TYR A 16 -40.38 20.84 15.23
CA TYR A 16 -40.58 19.42 14.93
C TYR A 16 -40.52 18.63 16.26
N PRO A 17 -41.54 17.82 16.63
CA PRO A 17 -41.57 17.10 17.90
C PRO A 17 -41.18 15.63 17.71
N MET A 18 -39.96 15.23 18.09
CA MET A 18 -39.65 13.82 18.45
C MET A 18 -38.28 13.69 19.15
N MET A 19 -38.07 14.43 20.24
CA MET A 19 -36.96 14.18 21.17
C MET A 19 -37.47 14.32 22.59
N ALA A 20 -38.18 13.30 23.07
CA ALA A 20 -38.58 13.21 24.48
C ALA A 20 -38.89 11.76 24.89
N ARG A 21 -38.03 10.79 24.53
CA ARG A 21 -38.06 9.42 25.10
C ARG A 21 -36.69 8.74 25.21
N LEU A 22 -35.56 9.48 25.16
CA LEU A 22 -34.21 8.89 25.20
C LEU A 22 -33.37 9.27 26.43
N THR A 23 -34.00 9.68 27.53
CA THR A 23 -33.26 10.20 28.71
C THR A 23 -33.57 9.48 30.02
N LEU A 24 -34.22 8.32 30.00
CA LEU A 24 -34.56 7.56 31.22
C LEU A 24 -34.24 6.06 31.16
N ALA A 25 -33.27 5.64 30.34
CA ALA A 25 -32.79 4.25 30.27
C ALA A 25 -31.28 4.10 30.59
N LEU A 26 -30.58 5.19 30.93
CA LEU A 26 -29.12 5.24 31.08
C LEU A 26 -28.61 5.25 32.54
N LEU A 27 -29.45 4.92 33.53
CA LEU A 27 -29.12 5.06 34.95
C LEU A 27 -29.35 3.81 35.83
N ALA A 28 -29.40 2.60 35.25
CA ALA A 28 -29.58 1.37 36.03
C ALA A 28 -28.83 0.14 35.50
N SER A 29 -27.56 0.30 35.12
CA SER A 29 -26.69 -0.84 34.77
C SER A 29 -25.26 -0.66 35.29
N GLY A 30 -25.14 -0.26 36.56
CA GLY A 30 -23.91 -0.41 37.33
C GLY A 30 -23.95 -1.73 38.10
N LEU A 31 -22.88 -2.52 37.95
CA LEU A 31 -22.46 -3.63 38.81
C LEU A 31 -23.31 -4.92 38.76
N PHE A 32 -23.15 -5.69 37.70
CA PHE A 32 -22.96 -7.15 37.75
C PHE A 32 -22.31 -7.61 36.43
N SER A 33 -21.00 -7.86 36.42
CA SER A 33 -20.37 -8.66 35.36
C SER A 33 -20.72 -10.12 35.60
N THR A 34 -21.99 -10.48 35.39
CA THR A 34 -22.31 -11.86 35.07
C THR A 34 -21.83 -12.07 33.64
N THR A 35 -20.83 -12.93 33.45
CA THR A 35 -20.56 -13.54 32.15
C THR A 35 -21.80 -14.32 31.75
N VAL A 36 -22.74 -13.65 31.09
CA VAL A 36 -23.83 -14.32 30.39
C VAL A 36 -23.14 -15.05 29.26
N LEU A 37 -22.87 -16.35 29.45
CA LEU A 37 -22.58 -17.23 28.32
C LEU A 37 -23.79 -17.12 27.40
N ALA A 38 -23.60 -16.46 26.26
CA ALA A 38 -24.56 -16.53 25.17
C ALA A 38 -24.80 -18.01 24.88
N ALA A 39 -26.06 -18.39 24.68
CA ALA A 39 -26.41 -19.75 24.33
C ALA A 39 -25.58 -20.21 23.13
N ALA A 40 -25.07 -21.44 23.19
CA ALA A 40 -24.33 -22.02 22.07
C ALA A 40 -25.18 -21.96 20.81
N GLN A 41 -24.59 -21.44 19.74
CA GLN A 41 -25.30 -21.17 18.52
C GLN A 41 -24.74 -22.02 17.40
N SER A 42 -25.62 -22.74 16.70
CA SER A 42 -25.23 -23.49 15.51
C SER A 42 -25.08 -22.54 14.32
N LEU A 43 -23.98 -22.70 13.58
CA LEU A 43 -23.72 -22.04 12.31
C LEU A 43 -23.43 -23.13 11.26
N PRO A 44 -24.21 -23.22 10.16
CA PRO A 44 -23.96 -24.18 9.10
C PRO A 44 -22.58 -23.98 8.48
N GLY A 45 -21.77 -25.04 8.39
CA GLY A 45 -20.42 -24.99 7.83
C GLY A 45 -19.31 -25.15 8.87
N LEU A 46 -19.57 -24.85 10.15
CA LEU A 46 -18.62 -25.18 11.23
C LEU A 46 -18.51 -26.71 11.40
N GLN A 47 -17.28 -27.21 11.43
CA GLN A 47 -16.98 -28.63 11.58
C GLN A 47 -16.85 -29.04 13.05
N SER A 48 -16.43 -28.12 13.90
CA SER A 48 -16.25 -28.30 15.35
C SER A 48 -16.64 -27.03 16.14
N PRO A 49 -16.86 -27.14 17.46
CA PRO A 49 -17.16 -25.97 18.28
C PRO A 49 -16.02 -24.92 18.25
N VAL A 50 -16.38 -23.67 18.00
CA VAL A 50 -15.48 -22.51 18.08
C VAL A 50 -15.86 -21.65 19.28
N ARG A 51 -14.85 -21.19 20.02
CA ARG A 51 -15.04 -20.24 21.12
C ARG A 51 -14.63 -18.85 20.66
N VAL A 52 -15.55 -17.90 20.79
CA VAL A 52 -15.30 -16.48 20.53
C VAL A 52 -15.51 -15.72 21.82
N THR A 53 -14.50 -14.98 22.26
CA THR A 53 -14.61 -14.04 23.38
C THR A 53 -14.24 -12.64 22.90
N ARG A 54 -14.87 -11.61 23.47
CA ARG A 54 -14.40 -10.23 23.32
C ARG A 54 -13.80 -9.77 24.64
N ASP A 55 -12.66 -9.10 24.58
CA ASP A 55 -12.06 -8.47 25.76
C ASP A 55 -12.70 -7.10 26.04
N VAL A 56 -12.12 -6.35 26.99
CA VAL A 56 -12.63 -5.06 27.46
C VAL A 56 -12.64 -3.98 26.37
N ASP A 57 -11.76 -4.11 25.37
CA ASP A 57 -11.66 -3.19 24.23
C ASP A 57 -12.49 -3.67 23.03
N GLY A 58 -13.21 -4.79 23.21
CA GLY A 58 -14.05 -5.38 22.19
C GLY A 58 -13.29 -6.21 21.16
N ILE A 59 -11.99 -6.48 21.34
CA ILE A 59 -11.19 -7.27 20.40
C ILE A 59 -11.66 -8.72 20.43
N ALA A 60 -11.89 -9.31 19.25
CA ALA A 60 -12.31 -10.69 19.14
C ALA A 60 -11.13 -11.66 19.31
N HIS A 61 -11.29 -12.63 20.20
CA HIS A 61 -10.38 -13.77 20.36
C HIS A 61 -11.11 -15.03 19.88
N ILE A 62 -10.64 -15.59 18.76
CA ILE A 62 -11.20 -16.76 18.08
C ILE A 62 -10.33 -17.98 18.37
N GLN A 63 -10.93 -18.99 18.99
CA GLN A 63 -10.27 -20.25 19.35
C GLN A 63 -11.02 -21.41 18.72
N ALA A 64 -10.36 -22.14 17.81
CA ALA A 64 -10.92 -23.27 17.10
C ALA A 64 -10.00 -24.51 17.19
N THR A 65 -10.50 -25.67 16.77
CA THR A 65 -9.73 -26.92 16.70
C THR A 65 -9.13 -27.18 15.31
N SER A 66 -9.50 -26.38 14.31
CA SER A 66 -9.01 -26.45 12.94
C SER A 66 -8.80 -25.04 12.37
N GLU A 67 -7.92 -24.90 11.38
CA GLU A 67 -7.75 -23.63 10.66
C GLU A 67 -9.00 -23.26 9.85
N HIS A 68 -9.70 -24.26 9.29
CA HIS A 68 -10.98 -24.05 8.61
C HIS A 68 -11.98 -23.30 9.51
N ASP A 69 -12.27 -23.84 10.69
CA ASP A 69 -13.27 -23.24 11.59
C ASP A 69 -12.79 -21.90 12.18
N MET A 70 -11.47 -21.72 12.33
CA MET A 70 -10.87 -20.45 12.74
C MET A 70 -11.12 -19.34 11.70
N PHE A 71 -10.76 -19.57 10.44
CA PHE A 71 -10.92 -18.59 9.37
C PHE A 71 -12.40 -18.38 9.01
N TYR A 72 -13.21 -19.43 9.03
CA TYR A 72 -14.67 -19.32 8.89
C TYR A 72 -15.25 -18.40 9.95
N MET A 73 -14.94 -18.63 11.22
CA MET A 73 -15.49 -17.78 12.29
C MET A 73 -14.96 -16.34 12.20
N GLN A 74 -13.73 -16.15 11.74
CA GLN A 74 -13.17 -14.82 11.50
C GLN A 74 -13.93 -14.06 10.41
N GLY A 75 -14.20 -14.70 9.27
CA GLY A 75 -15.02 -14.11 8.20
C GLY A 75 -16.41 -13.72 8.68
N TYR A 76 -17.05 -14.60 9.46
CA TYR A 76 -18.35 -14.32 10.07
C TYR A 76 -18.31 -13.10 11.01
N ILE A 77 -17.27 -12.96 11.83
CA ILE A 77 -17.11 -11.83 12.75
C ILE A 77 -16.80 -10.53 12.01
N HIS A 78 -15.92 -10.58 11.01
CA HIS A 78 -15.62 -9.41 10.18
C HIS A 78 -16.88 -8.92 9.47
N ALA A 79 -17.69 -9.82 8.89
CA ALA A 79 -18.97 -9.44 8.28
C ALA A 79 -19.93 -8.82 9.31
N ARG A 80 -20.10 -9.47 10.48
CA ARG A 80 -20.94 -8.92 11.55
C ARG A 80 -20.54 -7.50 11.95
N ASP A 81 -19.25 -7.23 12.02
CA ASP A 81 -18.76 -5.97 12.57
C ASP A 81 -18.54 -4.88 11.52
N ARG A 82 -18.21 -5.26 10.27
CA ARG A 82 -17.64 -4.38 9.24
C ARG A 82 -18.15 -4.65 7.82
N LEU A 83 -19.27 -5.36 7.63
CA LEU A 83 -19.77 -5.73 6.28
C LEU A 83 -19.82 -4.54 5.30
N PHE A 84 -20.36 -3.40 5.70
CA PHE A 84 -20.45 -2.23 4.82
C PHE A 84 -19.06 -1.72 4.39
N GLN A 85 -18.10 -1.63 5.32
CA GLN A 85 -16.71 -1.25 5.01
C GLN A 85 -16.06 -2.27 4.05
N MET A 86 -16.28 -3.57 4.29
CA MET A 86 -15.76 -4.63 3.43
C MET A 86 -16.32 -4.52 2.00
N ASP A 87 -17.62 -4.23 1.87
CA ASP A 87 -18.28 -4.08 0.57
C ASP A 87 -17.80 -2.82 -0.16
N VAL A 88 -17.65 -1.69 0.54
CA VAL A 88 -17.03 -0.47 -0.01
C VAL A 88 -15.62 -0.75 -0.52
N ASN A 89 -14.79 -1.46 0.25
CA ASN A 89 -13.41 -1.74 -0.12
C ASN A 89 -13.30 -2.65 -1.35
N ARG A 90 -14.03 -3.77 -1.41
CA ARG A 90 -14.00 -4.65 -2.60
C ARG A 90 -14.53 -3.90 -3.84
N ARG A 91 -15.61 -3.13 -3.70
CA ARG A 91 -16.18 -2.36 -4.82
C ARG A 91 -15.28 -1.23 -5.29
N THR A 92 -14.51 -0.63 -4.39
CA THR A 92 -13.46 0.34 -4.74
C THR A 92 -12.35 -0.32 -5.58
N ALA A 93 -11.92 -1.52 -5.21
CA ALA A 93 -10.92 -2.28 -5.97
C ALA A 93 -11.46 -2.73 -7.34
N ASP A 94 -12.73 -3.13 -7.40
CA ASP A 94 -13.42 -3.59 -8.62
C ASP A 94 -13.83 -2.44 -9.56
N GLY A 95 -13.87 -1.20 -9.05
CA GLY A 95 -14.47 -0.05 -9.72
C GLY A 95 -15.98 -0.20 -9.93
N THR A 96 -16.69 -0.74 -8.94
CA THR A 96 -18.17 -0.87 -8.89
C THR A 96 -18.79 -0.09 -7.71
N LEU A 97 -18.09 0.88 -7.12
CA LEU A 97 -18.58 1.60 -5.95
C LEU A 97 -19.87 2.40 -6.23
N ALA A 98 -20.08 2.86 -7.46
CA ALA A 98 -21.30 3.55 -7.89
C ALA A 98 -22.54 2.66 -7.86
N GLU A 99 -22.40 1.34 -8.01
CA GLU A 99 -23.50 0.39 -7.80
C GLU A 99 -23.95 0.31 -6.34
N LEU A 100 -23.14 0.82 -5.40
CA LEU A 100 -23.50 0.93 -3.99
C LEU A 100 -23.91 2.38 -3.66
N LEU A 101 -23.03 3.34 -3.92
CA LEU A 101 -23.15 4.74 -3.47
C LEU A 101 -23.76 5.69 -4.50
N GLY A 102 -24.15 5.17 -5.66
CA GLY A 102 -24.75 5.95 -6.74
C GLY A 102 -23.75 6.76 -7.57
N PRO A 103 -24.24 7.66 -8.45
CA PRO A 103 -23.44 8.31 -9.48
C PRO A 103 -22.24 9.13 -8.97
N ALA A 104 -22.27 9.59 -7.72
CA ALA A 104 -21.18 10.35 -7.12
C ALA A 104 -19.87 9.56 -7.02
N ALA A 105 -19.93 8.22 -7.00
CA ALA A 105 -18.74 7.37 -6.97
C ALA A 105 -18.20 7.02 -8.37
N LEU A 106 -18.89 7.41 -9.45
CA LEU A 106 -18.54 7.01 -10.81
C LEU A 106 -17.14 7.46 -11.24
N ALA A 107 -16.71 8.66 -10.86
CA ALA A 107 -15.36 9.15 -11.16
C ALA A 107 -14.27 8.26 -10.54
N ASN A 108 -14.52 7.73 -9.33
CA ASN A 108 -13.63 6.78 -8.67
C ASN A 108 -13.58 5.46 -9.43
N ASP A 109 -14.75 4.94 -9.79
CA ASP A 109 -14.90 3.67 -10.49
C ASP A 109 -14.21 3.67 -11.85
N VAL A 110 -14.35 4.76 -12.62
CA VAL A 110 -13.69 4.89 -13.92
C VAL A 110 -12.18 4.83 -13.76
N GLN A 111 -11.62 5.57 -12.79
CA GLN A 111 -10.17 5.58 -12.57
C GLN A 111 -9.65 4.21 -12.09
N LEU A 112 -10.28 3.62 -11.07
CA LEU A 112 -9.80 2.38 -10.47
C LEU A 112 -10.01 1.17 -11.40
N ARG A 113 -11.07 1.17 -12.21
CA ARG A 113 -11.28 0.15 -13.24
C ARG A 113 -10.32 0.30 -14.41
N THR A 114 -9.94 1.52 -14.79
CA THR A 114 -8.87 1.76 -15.77
C THR A 114 -7.53 1.23 -15.25
N ILE A 115 -7.15 1.56 -14.00
CA ILE A 115 -5.96 1.01 -13.32
C ILE A 115 -6.00 -0.52 -13.30
N GLY A 116 -7.15 -1.11 -12.94
CA GLY A 116 -7.42 -2.54 -13.11
C GLY A 116 -6.96 -3.42 -11.97
N LEU A 117 -7.17 -3.01 -10.72
CA LEU A 117 -6.85 -3.84 -9.54
C LEU A 117 -7.57 -5.19 -9.59
N ASP A 118 -8.85 -5.23 -9.94
CA ASP A 118 -9.59 -6.50 -10.12
C ASP A 118 -9.00 -7.40 -11.21
N ARG A 119 -8.58 -6.84 -12.35
CA ARG A 119 -7.87 -7.61 -13.40
C ARG A 119 -6.58 -8.23 -12.86
N SER A 120 -5.81 -7.47 -12.08
CA SER A 120 -4.60 -7.99 -11.43
C SER A 120 -4.91 -9.01 -10.33
N GLY A 121 -6.01 -8.83 -9.58
CA GLY A 121 -6.50 -9.79 -8.59
C GLY A 121 -6.86 -11.13 -9.22
N ALA A 122 -7.55 -11.10 -10.37
CA ALA A 122 -7.88 -12.31 -11.11
C ALA A 122 -6.61 -13.06 -11.56
N ARG A 123 -5.55 -12.34 -11.93
CA ARG A 123 -4.23 -12.94 -12.22
C ARG A 123 -3.59 -13.54 -10.97
N THR A 124 -3.65 -12.86 -9.82
CA THR A 124 -3.22 -13.43 -8.53
C THR A 124 -3.96 -14.72 -8.19
N LEU A 125 -5.29 -14.73 -8.29
CA LEU A 125 -6.09 -15.92 -8.00
C LEU A 125 -5.74 -17.07 -8.94
N ALA A 126 -5.58 -16.80 -10.24
CA ALA A 126 -5.18 -17.80 -11.22
C ALA A 126 -3.79 -18.37 -10.93
N ALA A 127 -2.82 -17.53 -10.55
CA ALA A 127 -1.48 -17.96 -10.16
C ALA A 127 -1.50 -18.84 -8.90
N LEU A 128 -2.22 -18.42 -7.84
CA LEU A 128 -2.38 -19.22 -6.63
C LEU A 128 -3.03 -20.58 -6.92
N GLN A 129 -4.03 -20.62 -7.78
CA GLN A 129 -4.68 -21.86 -8.19
C GLN A 129 -3.74 -22.77 -8.99
N ALA A 130 -2.93 -22.21 -9.88
CA ALA A 130 -1.93 -22.97 -10.63
C ALA A 130 -0.85 -23.56 -9.71
N ASP A 131 -0.31 -22.76 -8.79
CA ASP A 131 0.68 -23.21 -7.81
C ASP A 131 0.13 -24.30 -6.89
N ALA A 132 -1.12 -24.14 -6.43
CA ALA A 132 -1.81 -25.15 -5.64
C ALA A 132 -2.03 -26.46 -6.42
N GLN A 133 -2.41 -26.39 -7.70
CA GLN A 133 -2.54 -27.55 -8.58
C GLN A 133 -1.18 -28.24 -8.83
N ALA A 134 -0.09 -27.46 -8.86
CA ALA A 134 1.27 -27.97 -8.95
C ALA A 134 1.80 -28.57 -7.64
N GLY A 135 1.04 -28.47 -6.54
CA GLY A 135 1.37 -29.07 -5.25
C GLY A 135 2.08 -28.13 -4.26
N ASP A 136 2.10 -26.81 -4.50
CA ASP A 136 2.62 -25.86 -3.52
C ASP A 136 1.73 -25.84 -2.27
N SER A 137 2.28 -26.36 -1.17
CA SER A 137 1.53 -26.53 0.09
C SER A 137 1.07 -25.21 0.72
N VAL A 138 1.77 -24.10 0.44
CA VAL A 138 1.41 -22.78 0.99
C VAL A 138 0.21 -22.23 0.23
N SER A 139 0.23 -22.27 -1.11
CA SER A 139 -0.89 -21.82 -1.94
C SER A 139 -2.16 -22.65 -1.69
N ILE A 140 -2.02 -23.96 -1.50
CA ILE A 140 -3.15 -24.83 -1.09
C ILE A 140 -3.76 -24.32 0.23
N ALA A 141 -2.94 -24.08 1.23
CA ALA A 141 -3.41 -23.67 2.55
C ALA A 141 -4.03 -22.26 2.53
N VAL A 142 -3.45 -21.33 1.78
CA VAL A 142 -3.92 -19.95 1.65
C VAL A 142 -5.27 -19.90 0.92
N LEU A 143 -5.44 -20.66 -0.16
CA LEU A 143 -6.74 -20.79 -0.84
C LEU A 143 -7.79 -21.40 0.09
N ALA A 144 -7.45 -22.44 0.85
CA ALA A 144 -8.37 -23.05 1.82
C ALA A 144 -8.76 -22.07 2.94
N ALA A 145 -7.82 -21.29 3.46
CA ALA A 145 -8.07 -20.26 4.46
C ALA A 145 -9.00 -19.15 3.94
N MET A 146 -8.75 -18.65 2.72
CA MET A 146 -9.60 -17.63 2.09
C MET A 146 -10.99 -18.17 1.76
N GLN A 147 -11.10 -19.43 1.33
CA GLN A 147 -12.40 -20.05 1.08
C GLN A 147 -13.20 -20.18 2.38
N ALA A 148 -12.59 -20.72 3.44
CA ALA A 148 -13.25 -20.82 4.74
C ALA A 148 -13.70 -19.44 5.26
N TYR A 149 -12.84 -18.42 5.13
CA TYR A 149 -13.18 -17.04 5.45
C TYR A 149 -14.40 -16.53 4.64
N ALA A 150 -14.42 -16.74 3.33
CA ALA A 150 -15.53 -16.36 2.46
C ALA A 150 -16.84 -17.07 2.86
N ASP A 151 -16.77 -18.37 3.16
CA ASP A 151 -17.91 -19.16 3.63
C ASP A 151 -18.46 -18.61 4.95
N GLY A 152 -17.59 -18.14 5.84
CA GLY A 152 -17.95 -17.46 7.08
C GLY A 152 -18.68 -16.14 6.86
N VAL A 153 -18.20 -15.30 5.92
CA VAL A 153 -18.88 -14.07 5.51
C VAL A 153 -20.25 -14.38 4.92
N ASN A 154 -20.33 -15.38 4.05
CA ASN A 154 -21.57 -15.78 3.40
C ASN A 154 -22.58 -16.37 4.40
N ALA A 155 -22.13 -17.11 5.40
CA ALA A 155 -23.00 -17.58 6.46
C ALA A 155 -23.61 -16.43 7.30
N PHE A 156 -22.93 -15.30 7.41
CA PHE A 156 -23.52 -14.09 7.99
C PHE A 156 -24.62 -13.52 7.08
N LEU A 157 -24.35 -13.41 5.77
CA LEU A 157 -25.29 -12.92 4.74
C LEU A 157 -26.52 -13.83 4.55
N GLU A 158 -26.38 -15.15 4.68
CA GLU A 158 -27.49 -16.09 4.58
C GLU A 158 -28.36 -16.09 5.85
N ARG A 159 -27.71 -15.90 7.01
CA ARG A 159 -28.41 -15.85 8.29
C ARG A 159 -29.16 -14.54 8.50
N SER A 160 -28.85 -13.48 7.77
CA SER A 160 -29.50 -12.17 7.86
C SER A 160 -30.94 -12.15 7.29
N ARG A 161 -31.82 -12.96 7.90
CA ARG A 161 -33.20 -12.52 8.21
C ARG A 161 -33.24 -11.42 9.29
N LEU A 162 -32.08 -10.99 9.77
CA LEU A 162 -31.85 -9.69 10.41
C LEU A 162 -31.66 -8.63 9.30
N PRO A 163 -32.11 -7.37 9.50
CA PRO A 163 -31.82 -6.33 8.53
C PRO A 163 -30.31 -6.20 8.32
N LEU A 164 -29.91 -5.88 7.09
CA LEU A 164 -28.54 -5.47 6.78
C LEU A 164 -28.12 -4.30 7.71
N PRO A 165 -26.82 -4.02 7.84
CA PRO A 165 -26.38 -2.80 8.52
C PRO A 165 -27.18 -1.57 8.04
N PRO A 166 -27.59 -0.64 8.93
CA PRO A 166 -28.48 0.47 8.59
C PRO A 166 -28.01 1.36 7.43
N GLU A 167 -26.71 1.35 7.14
CA GLU A 167 -26.11 2.01 5.99
C GLU A 167 -26.73 1.55 4.67
N TYR A 168 -27.08 0.26 4.54
CA TYR A 168 -27.70 -0.31 3.33
C TYR A 168 -29.14 0.18 3.13
N ASP A 169 -29.93 0.29 4.20
CA ASP A 169 -31.29 0.84 4.14
C ASP A 169 -31.27 2.30 3.63
N ALA A 170 -30.27 3.08 4.05
CA ALA A 170 -30.12 4.48 3.65
C ALA A 170 -29.78 4.69 2.17
N ILE A 171 -29.26 3.64 1.50
CA ILE A 171 -28.94 3.63 0.07
C ILE A 171 -29.86 2.67 -0.72
N GLU A 172 -30.97 2.25 -0.12
CA GLU A 172 -32.00 1.43 -0.75
C GLU A 172 -31.47 0.10 -1.32
N ILE A 173 -30.48 -0.51 -0.66
CA ILE A 173 -29.93 -1.83 -1.02
C ILE A 173 -30.47 -2.88 -0.06
N THR A 174 -31.04 -3.96 -0.61
CA THR A 174 -31.57 -5.08 0.18
C THR A 174 -30.80 -6.38 0.00
N THR A 175 -29.97 -6.45 -1.05
CA THR A 175 -29.18 -7.65 -1.36
C THR A 175 -27.71 -7.31 -1.55
N VAL A 176 -26.83 -8.06 -0.86
CA VAL A 176 -25.38 -7.95 -1.01
C VAL A 176 -24.87 -9.18 -1.74
N ARG A 177 -24.02 -9.00 -2.78
CA ARG A 177 -23.43 -10.13 -3.51
C ARG A 177 -22.58 -11.00 -2.56
N PRO A 178 -22.65 -12.35 -2.69
CA PRO A 178 -21.82 -13.25 -1.89
C PRO A 178 -20.34 -12.89 -1.96
N TRP A 179 -19.63 -13.08 -0.85
CA TRP A 179 -18.19 -12.92 -0.77
C TRP A 179 -17.50 -14.09 -1.45
N GLN A 180 -16.50 -13.78 -2.27
CA GLN A 180 -15.67 -14.77 -2.97
C GLN A 180 -14.21 -14.63 -2.54
N VAL A 181 -13.40 -15.67 -2.79
CA VAL A 181 -11.95 -15.63 -2.52
C VAL A 181 -11.27 -14.42 -3.16
N ILE A 182 -11.69 -14.06 -4.38
CA ILE A 182 -11.16 -12.89 -5.10
C ILE A 182 -11.40 -11.57 -4.37
N ASP A 183 -12.50 -11.44 -3.61
CA ASP A 183 -12.80 -10.21 -2.87
C ASP A 183 -11.73 -9.95 -1.79
N SER A 184 -11.25 -11.01 -1.12
CA SER A 184 -10.18 -10.90 -0.14
C SER A 184 -8.84 -10.52 -0.77
N ILE A 185 -8.56 -11.04 -1.98
CA ILE A 185 -7.39 -10.68 -2.78
C ILE A 185 -7.47 -9.20 -3.18
N ASN A 186 -8.62 -8.76 -3.71
CA ASN A 186 -8.82 -7.38 -4.16
C ASN A 186 -8.75 -6.37 -3.00
N VAL A 187 -9.27 -6.71 -1.81
CA VAL A 187 -9.08 -5.88 -0.60
C VAL A 187 -7.59 -5.76 -0.24
N GLY A 188 -6.86 -6.87 -0.22
CA GLY A 188 -5.41 -6.84 0.01
C GLY A 188 -4.69 -5.98 -1.03
N LYS A 189 -5.07 -6.12 -2.31
CA LYS A 189 -4.44 -5.36 -3.39
C LYS A 189 -4.75 -3.87 -3.34
N LEU A 190 -5.97 -3.46 -2.99
CA LEU A 190 -6.32 -2.05 -2.81
C LEU A 190 -5.46 -1.38 -1.75
N ILE A 191 -5.19 -2.09 -0.65
CA ILE A 191 -4.38 -1.56 0.45
C ILE A 191 -2.92 -1.44 0.01
N ALA A 192 -2.35 -2.49 -0.58
CA ALA A 192 -0.98 -2.46 -1.10
C ALA A 192 -0.80 -1.40 -2.20
N PHE A 193 -1.78 -1.23 -3.08
CA PHE A 193 -1.84 -0.14 -4.07
C PHE A 193 -1.73 1.23 -3.38
N GLY A 194 -2.51 1.46 -2.32
CA GLY A 194 -2.45 2.71 -1.56
C GLY A 194 -1.15 2.97 -0.80
N LEU A 195 -0.23 2.00 -0.76
CA LEU A 195 1.06 2.08 -0.07
C LEU A 195 2.26 2.20 -1.01
N SER A 196 2.15 1.74 -2.26
CA SER A 196 3.28 1.71 -3.20
C SER A 196 3.00 2.21 -4.61
N PHE A 197 1.74 2.46 -4.98
CA PHE A 197 1.45 3.14 -6.24
C PHE A 197 1.51 4.64 -6.02
N ASP A 198 2.20 5.33 -6.92
CA ASP A 198 2.37 6.77 -6.89
C ASP A 198 2.02 7.37 -8.27
N LEU A 199 1.92 8.69 -8.30
CA LEU A 199 1.72 9.47 -9.52
C LEU A 199 2.85 10.49 -9.69
N ASP A 200 4.01 10.21 -9.08
CA ASP A 200 5.09 11.17 -8.94
C ASP A 200 5.75 11.43 -10.29
N ASP A 201 5.88 10.44 -11.16
CA ASP A 201 6.33 10.62 -12.55
C ASP A 201 5.53 11.71 -13.28
N ILE A 202 4.21 11.65 -13.13
CA ILE A 202 3.28 12.56 -13.78
C ILE A 202 3.34 13.94 -13.10
N ALA A 203 3.31 13.97 -11.78
CA ALA A 203 3.36 15.21 -11.00
C ALA A 203 4.68 15.97 -11.20
N ASN A 204 5.82 15.27 -11.16
CA ASN A 204 7.15 15.85 -11.39
C ASN A 204 7.28 16.36 -12.82
N SER A 205 6.82 15.61 -13.82
CA SER A 205 6.82 16.06 -15.22
C SER A 205 5.95 17.29 -15.43
N GLN A 206 4.78 17.35 -14.80
CA GLN A 206 3.91 18.53 -14.86
C GLN A 206 4.55 19.75 -14.18
N ARG A 207 5.15 19.58 -12.99
CA ARG A 207 5.84 20.65 -12.26
C ARG A 207 7.04 21.18 -13.05
N LEU A 208 7.92 20.29 -13.50
CA LEU A 208 9.10 20.66 -14.30
C LEU A 208 8.68 21.34 -15.61
N GLY A 209 7.73 20.76 -16.35
CA GLY A 209 7.22 21.36 -17.59
C GLY A 209 6.60 22.75 -17.38
N ALA A 210 5.90 22.97 -16.26
CA ALA A 210 5.38 24.30 -15.91
C ALA A 210 6.51 25.32 -15.69
N PHE A 211 7.57 24.96 -14.98
CA PHE A 211 8.72 25.85 -14.78
C PHE A 211 9.46 26.12 -16.09
N GLN A 212 9.60 25.12 -16.95
CA GLN A 212 10.23 25.27 -18.27
C GLN A 212 9.42 26.18 -19.20
N GLN A 213 8.09 26.10 -19.18
CA GLN A 213 7.24 27.03 -19.93
C GLN A 213 7.32 28.47 -19.41
N ALA A 214 7.46 28.66 -18.10
CA ALA A 214 7.51 29.98 -17.49
C ALA A 214 8.89 30.65 -17.60
N LEU A 215 9.97 29.89 -17.48
CA LEU A 215 11.34 30.41 -17.31
C LEU A 215 12.29 30.01 -18.45
N GLY A 216 11.87 29.12 -19.34
CA GLY A 216 12.72 28.46 -20.34
C GLY A 216 13.35 27.17 -19.81
N PRO A 217 13.83 26.27 -20.70
CA PRO A 217 14.31 24.94 -20.32
C PRO A 217 15.38 24.91 -19.22
N GLN A 218 16.43 25.72 -19.36
CA GLN A 218 17.54 25.72 -18.41
C GLN A 218 17.14 26.29 -17.04
N ALA A 219 16.49 27.46 -17.01
CA ALA A 219 16.10 28.10 -15.76
C ALA A 219 14.97 27.33 -15.05
N GLY A 220 14.05 26.72 -15.80
CA GLY A 220 13.01 25.85 -15.24
C GLY A 220 13.57 24.58 -14.62
N ALA A 221 14.56 23.94 -15.29
CA ALA A 221 15.26 22.79 -14.74
C ALA A 221 16.07 23.15 -13.49
N ALA A 222 16.79 24.29 -13.51
CA ALA A 222 17.53 24.77 -12.34
C ALA A 222 16.59 25.00 -11.14
N LEU A 223 15.47 25.71 -11.34
CA LEU A 223 14.48 25.92 -10.28
C LEU A 223 13.94 24.59 -9.73
N PHE A 224 13.68 23.60 -10.59
CA PHE A 224 13.21 22.29 -10.13
C PHE A 224 14.28 21.56 -9.32
N PHE A 225 15.44 21.28 -9.91
CA PHE A 225 16.45 20.39 -9.32
C PHE A 225 17.31 21.04 -8.23
N GLU A 226 17.47 22.37 -8.25
CA GLU A 226 18.32 23.08 -7.30
C GLU A 226 17.55 23.66 -6.11
N ASP A 227 16.32 24.13 -6.34
CA ASP A 227 15.58 24.85 -5.30
C ASP A 227 14.39 24.05 -4.73
N LEU A 228 13.68 23.28 -5.56
CA LEU A 228 12.35 22.75 -5.19
C LEU A 228 12.31 21.23 -4.99
N PHE A 229 13.18 20.48 -5.66
CA PHE A 229 13.27 19.04 -5.56
C PHE A 229 14.51 18.65 -4.76
N ARG A 230 14.29 18.02 -3.60
CA ARG A 230 15.35 17.62 -2.68
C ARG A 230 15.17 16.17 -2.27
N SER A 231 16.14 15.33 -2.63
CA SER A 231 16.24 13.95 -2.18
C SER A 231 16.80 13.84 -0.77
N GLN A 232 17.74 14.72 -0.41
CA GLN A 232 18.42 14.70 0.89
C GLN A 232 17.45 15.08 2.03
N PRO A 233 17.36 14.27 3.09
CA PRO A 233 16.53 14.60 4.24
C PRO A 233 17.08 15.82 4.99
N PHE A 234 16.24 16.47 5.79
CA PHE A 234 16.67 17.58 6.65
C PHE A 234 17.47 17.09 7.86
N ASP A 235 17.20 15.87 8.31
CA ASP A 235 17.96 15.17 9.36
C ASP A 235 18.51 13.86 8.76
N PRO A 236 19.85 13.66 8.72
CA PRO A 236 20.49 12.57 7.98
C PRO A 236 20.42 11.21 8.72
N ALA A 237 19.23 10.82 9.16
CA ALA A 237 19.01 9.54 9.84
C ALA A 237 18.82 8.39 8.83
N SER A 238 19.62 7.33 8.94
CA SER A 238 19.42 6.07 8.21
C SER A 238 19.12 4.89 9.14
N THR A 239 18.54 3.80 8.60
CA THR A 239 18.16 2.62 9.40
C THR A 239 19.32 1.64 9.63
N VAL A 240 20.20 1.45 8.64
CA VAL A 240 21.26 0.44 8.64
C VAL A 240 22.60 1.05 8.20
N PRO A 241 23.64 0.91 9.04
CA PRO A 241 24.02 1.93 10.04
C PRO A 241 24.38 3.27 9.36
N ASP A 242 24.01 4.45 9.87
CA ASP A 242 24.04 4.96 11.24
C ASP A 242 22.80 5.84 11.51
N SER A 243 21.96 5.41 12.46
CA SER A 243 20.86 6.22 13.01
C SER A 243 21.37 7.18 14.06
N GLY A 244 22.42 7.97 13.81
CA GLY A 244 22.90 9.01 14.73
C GLY A 244 24.41 9.01 14.87
N GLY A 245 25.04 9.94 14.15
CA GLY A 245 26.48 10.18 14.11
C GLY A 245 27.31 9.69 15.31
N ASP A 246 28.50 9.21 14.95
CA ASP A 246 29.71 9.05 15.77
C ASP A 246 29.91 7.72 16.52
N GLY A 247 29.16 6.66 16.21
CA GLY A 247 29.29 5.34 16.84
C GLY A 247 30.23 4.30 16.19
N GLY A 248 31.50 4.62 15.93
CA GLY A 248 32.61 3.65 15.79
C GLY A 248 32.57 2.59 14.66
N SER A 249 33.32 2.86 13.57
CA SER A 249 33.67 1.98 12.43
C SER A 249 32.47 1.59 11.52
N ALA A 250 32.24 2.17 10.34
CA ALA A 250 33.16 2.71 9.34
C ALA A 250 32.61 4.03 8.78
N THR A 251 33.53 4.84 8.24
CA THR A 251 33.35 6.09 7.50
C THR A 251 31.91 6.35 6.99
N PRO A 252 31.31 7.53 7.23
CA PRO A 252 30.01 7.86 6.67
C PRO A 252 30.05 7.74 5.14
N PRO A 253 29.04 7.19 4.45
CA PRO A 253 28.89 7.48 3.04
C PRO A 253 28.61 8.99 2.95
N LYS A 254 29.63 9.74 2.53
CA LYS A 254 29.53 11.08 1.96
C LYS A 254 28.90 12.18 2.84
N ALA A 255 29.27 12.27 4.13
CA ALA A 255 29.17 13.55 4.84
C ALA A 255 30.31 14.49 4.39
N GLY A 256 30.20 15.04 3.17
CA GLY A 256 31.32 15.73 2.54
C GLY A 256 30.95 16.61 1.34
N VAL A 257 29.77 17.21 1.31
CA VAL A 257 29.52 18.36 0.43
C VAL A 257 28.72 19.40 1.20
N SER A 258 29.42 20.42 1.71
CA SER A 258 28.81 21.62 2.25
C SER A 258 27.89 22.26 1.21
N GLY A 259 26.73 22.76 1.68
CA GLY A 259 25.67 23.35 0.87
C GLY A 259 26.16 24.29 -0.23
N ALA A 260 25.41 24.25 -1.35
CA ALA A 260 25.60 24.97 -2.63
C ALA A 260 26.31 24.22 -3.78
N THR A 261 26.72 22.95 -3.65
CA THR A 261 27.37 22.21 -4.77
C THR A 261 26.84 20.79 -5.05
N ALA A 262 25.76 20.35 -4.38
CA ALA A 262 25.23 18.99 -4.54
C ALA A 262 24.03 18.88 -5.51
N ALA A 263 23.18 19.89 -5.62
CA ALA A 263 22.12 19.92 -6.63
C ALA A 263 22.66 19.97 -8.07
N THR A 264 23.87 20.53 -8.22
CA THR A 264 24.63 20.45 -9.45
C THR A 264 25.08 19.03 -9.80
N ALA A 265 25.07 18.02 -8.91
CA ALA A 265 25.55 16.67 -9.24
C ALA A 265 24.49 15.81 -9.97
N ALA A 266 23.23 15.83 -9.51
CA ALA A 266 22.14 15.16 -10.21
C ALA A 266 21.83 15.84 -11.57
N ALA A 267 21.91 17.19 -11.62
CA ALA A 267 21.73 17.97 -12.84
C ALA A 267 22.95 17.98 -13.78
N ALA A 268 24.20 17.96 -13.29
CA ALA A 268 25.40 17.90 -14.12
C ALA A 268 25.76 16.50 -14.63
N ALA A 269 25.05 15.46 -14.18
CA ALA A 269 25.23 14.09 -14.68
C ALA A 269 24.37 13.78 -15.92
N VAL A 270 23.57 14.75 -16.39
CA VAL A 270 22.84 14.71 -17.65
C VAL A 270 23.56 15.63 -18.63
N ASP A 271 24.09 15.10 -19.74
CA ASP A 271 24.83 15.89 -20.75
C ASP A 271 23.99 16.99 -21.43
N SER A 272 22.70 17.09 -21.12
CA SER A 272 21.76 18.12 -21.59
C SER A 272 20.69 18.37 -20.54
N PRO A 273 20.10 19.58 -20.47
CA PRO A 273 18.99 19.84 -19.55
C PRO A 273 17.87 18.84 -19.82
N ILE A 274 17.34 18.22 -18.76
CA ILE A 274 16.15 17.36 -18.84
C ILE A 274 15.01 18.23 -19.36
N GLU A 275 14.49 17.94 -20.55
CA GLU A 275 13.37 18.67 -21.16
C GLU A 275 12.10 17.83 -21.16
N VAL A 276 11.00 18.38 -20.63
CA VAL A 276 9.70 17.72 -20.67
C VAL A 276 9.06 18.00 -22.03
N ALA A 277 8.72 16.94 -22.76
CA ALA A 277 8.00 17.07 -24.02
C ALA A 277 6.67 17.83 -23.81
N PRO A 278 6.30 18.78 -24.70
CA PRO A 278 5.04 19.54 -24.55
C PRO A 278 3.80 18.65 -24.40
N ALA A 279 3.78 17.51 -25.08
CA ALA A 279 2.71 16.52 -24.98
C ALA A 279 2.68 15.82 -23.62
N ALA A 280 3.85 15.43 -23.08
CA ALA A 280 3.93 14.86 -21.75
C ALA A 280 3.41 15.84 -20.69
N TYR A 281 3.76 17.12 -20.79
CA TYR A 281 3.22 18.16 -19.90
C TYR A 281 1.69 18.26 -19.98
N GLU A 282 1.12 18.35 -21.19
CA GLU A 282 -0.33 18.52 -21.36
C GLU A 282 -1.10 17.26 -20.94
N LEU A 283 -0.62 16.08 -21.30
CA LEU A 283 -1.19 14.80 -20.86
C LEU A 283 -1.14 14.68 -19.34
N ALA A 284 0.00 15.01 -18.72
CA ALA A 284 0.16 15.00 -17.26
C ALA A 284 -0.83 15.93 -16.58
N ARG A 285 -0.95 17.16 -17.06
CA ARG A 285 -1.91 18.16 -16.55
C ARG A 285 -3.35 17.63 -16.61
N ARG A 286 -3.78 17.10 -17.76
CA ARG A 286 -5.13 16.55 -17.93
C ARG A 286 -5.38 15.34 -17.05
N TYR A 287 -4.40 14.44 -16.93
CA TYR A 287 -4.55 13.25 -16.11
C TYR A 287 -4.66 13.60 -14.62
N LEU A 288 -3.79 14.47 -14.10
CA LEU A 288 -3.86 14.93 -12.70
C LEU A 288 -5.18 15.64 -12.39
N GLU A 289 -5.69 16.45 -13.32
CA GLU A 289 -7.01 17.09 -13.20
C GLU A 289 -8.12 16.03 -13.05
N SER A 290 -8.15 15.02 -13.91
CA SER A 290 -9.12 13.91 -13.84
C SER A 290 -8.94 13.05 -12.59
N ALA A 291 -7.70 12.65 -12.26
CA ALA A 291 -7.38 11.82 -11.10
C ALA A 291 -7.77 12.49 -9.78
N SER A 292 -7.65 13.83 -9.68
CA SER A 292 -8.07 14.59 -8.51
C SER A 292 -9.57 14.50 -8.19
N GLN A 293 -10.39 14.11 -9.18
CA GLN A 293 -11.84 13.90 -9.00
C GLN A 293 -12.18 12.53 -8.43
N ALA A 294 -11.25 11.56 -8.47
CA ALA A 294 -11.41 10.26 -7.86
C ALA A 294 -10.88 10.29 -6.41
N PRO A 295 -11.72 10.11 -5.37
CA PRO A 295 -11.28 10.20 -3.97
C PRO A 295 -10.08 9.31 -3.62
N THR A 296 -10.02 8.08 -4.15
CA THR A 296 -8.90 7.17 -3.91
C THR A 296 -7.59 7.72 -4.48
N LEU A 297 -7.58 8.23 -5.72
CA LEU A 297 -6.37 8.79 -6.34
C LEU A 297 -6.00 10.16 -5.79
N ARG A 298 -6.99 11.01 -5.47
CA ARG A 298 -6.75 12.30 -4.79
C ARG A 298 -5.97 12.11 -3.50
N THR A 299 -6.28 11.05 -2.75
CA THR A 299 -5.56 10.72 -1.51
C THR A 299 -4.08 10.40 -1.76
N LEU A 300 -3.74 9.82 -2.92
CA LEU A 300 -2.35 9.59 -3.32
C LEU A 300 -1.66 10.89 -3.74
N LEU A 301 -2.36 11.77 -4.47
CA LEU A 301 -1.85 13.09 -4.87
C LEU A 301 -1.62 14.02 -3.67
N ASP A 302 -2.43 13.89 -2.62
CA ASP A 302 -2.31 14.68 -1.38
C ASP A 302 -1.32 14.05 -0.38
N SER A 303 -0.70 12.92 -0.69
CA SER A 303 0.17 12.18 0.24
C SER A 303 1.37 13.02 0.71
N ASP A 304 1.97 13.83 -0.17
CA ASP A 304 2.98 14.87 0.14
C ASP A 304 2.53 15.89 1.20
N ARG A 305 1.22 16.11 1.34
CA ARG A 305 0.61 17.14 2.19
C ARG A 305 -0.02 16.60 3.47
N THR A 306 -0.07 15.27 3.64
CA THR A 306 -0.78 14.62 4.75
C THR A 306 0.16 13.93 5.74
N ALA A 307 -0.29 13.81 6.99
CA ALA A 307 0.45 13.20 8.11
C ALA A 307 0.57 11.66 8.00
N ARG A 308 0.86 11.13 6.81
CA ARG A 308 1.11 9.71 6.58
C ARG A 308 2.55 9.37 6.94
N GLY A 309 2.74 8.18 7.49
CA GLY A 309 4.05 7.67 7.87
C GLY A 309 3.89 6.41 8.72
N SER A 310 4.99 5.94 9.26
CA SER A 310 5.01 4.92 10.29
C SER A 310 6.30 5.10 11.08
N ASN A 311 6.32 4.65 12.34
CA ASN A 311 7.55 4.47 13.08
C ASN A 311 7.74 3.00 13.42
N ASN A 312 8.98 2.53 13.31
CA ASN A 312 9.49 1.30 13.85
C ASN A 312 10.84 1.56 14.52
N TRP A 313 11.06 0.94 15.67
CA TRP A 313 12.42 0.78 16.20
C TRP A 313 12.54 -0.55 16.91
N GLY A 314 13.77 -1.04 16.96
CA GLY A 314 14.10 -2.31 17.57
C GLY A 314 15.28 -2.15 18.52
N VAL A 315 15.22 -2.80 19.67
CA VAL A 315 16.30 -2.84 20.67
C VAL A 315 16.62 -4.29 21.00
N ALA A 316 17.89 -4.67 20.86
CA ALA A 316 18.36 -6.03 21.06
C ALA A 316 18.39 -6.37 22.56
N GLY A 317 18.23 -7.66 22.87
CA GLY A 317 18.14 -8.13 24.27
C GLY A 317 19.32 -7.76 25.16
N ALA A 318 20.52 -7.53 24.59
CA ALA A 318 21.68 -7.05 25.34
C ALA A 318 21.46 -5.66 25.98
N LEU A 319 20.63 -4.83 25.35
CA LEU A 319 20.26 -3.48 25.76
C LEU A 319 18.90 -3.43 26.47
N THR A 320 18.29 -4.57 26.80
CA THR A 320 17.01 -4.62 27.53
C THR A 320 17.20 -5.25 28.90
N VAL A 321 16.36 -4.84 29.86
CA VAL A 321 16.35 -5.42 31.21
C VAL A 321 15.94 -6.89 31.16
N SER A 322 15.02 -7.25 30.27
CA SER A 322 14.48 -8.61 30.16
C SER A 322 15.44 -9.61 29.49
N GLY A 323 16.48 -9.13 28.79
CA GLY A 323 17.34 -9.96 27.96
C GLY A 323 16.71 -10.37 26.61
N ASN A 324 15.45 -9.99 26.33
CA ASN A 324 14.77 -10.25 25.07
C ASN A 324 14.75 -9.01 24.18
N PRO A 325 14.81 -9.16 22.85
CA PRO A 325 14.60 -8.04 21.94
C PRO A 325 13.20 -7.43 22.10
N ILE A 326 13.12 -6.12 21.90
CA ILE A 326 11.87 -5.35 21.88
C ILE A 326 11.75 -4.70 20.51
N ILE A 327 10.56 -4.75 19.93
CA ILE A 327 10.20 -3.92 18.78
C ILE A 327 9.01 -3.05 19.15
N ALA A 328 9.05 -1.79 18.73
CA ALA A 328 7.91 -0.90 18.76
C ALA A 328 7.47 -0.65 17.32
N ASN A 329 6.16 -0.75 17.08
CA ASN A 329 5.57 -0.58 15.76
C ASN A 329 4.34 0.32 15.86
N ASP A 330 4.34 1.38 15.05
CA ASP A 330 3.42 2.52 15.16
C ASP A 330 3.07 3.04 13.75
N PRO A 331 2.17 2.36 13.02
CA PRO A 331 1.77 2.77 11.67
C PRO A 331 0.85 4.00 11.70
N HIS A 332 1.14 5.02 10.87
CA HIS A 332 0.35 6.26 10.76
C HIS A 332 -0.39 6.34 9.42
N LEU A 333 -1.61 5.79 9.43
CA LEU A 333 -2.56 5.93 8.33
C LEU A 333 -3.57 7.05 8.62
N THR A 334 -4.42 7.33 7.63
CA THR A 334 -5.51 8.30 7.79
C THR A 334 -6.48 7.82 8.86
N LEU A 335 -6.98 8.73 9.70
CA LEU A 335 -7.98 8.43 10.71
C LEU A 335 -9.35 8.29 10.05
N ASP A 336 -9.67 7.07 9.63
CA ASP A 336 -10.93 6.74 8.98
C ASP A 336 -11.96 6.20 9.98
N HIS A 337 -13.25 6.40 9.68
CA HIS A 337 -14.35 5.80 10.42
C HIS A 337 -15.19 4.91 9.48
N PRO A 338 -15.21 3.58 9.69
CA PRO A 338 -14.52 2.86 10.76
C PRO A 338 -13.01 2.69 10.46
N SER A 339 -12.20 2.34 11.47
CA SER A 339 -10.74 2.25 11.37
C SER A 339 -10.27 1.29 10.26
N THR A 340 -9.15 1.59 9.61
CA THR A 340 -8.54 0.69 8.60
C THR A 340 -8.12 -0.64 9.20
N PHE A 341 -7.40 -0.61 10.33
CA PHE A 341 -6.98 -1.81 11.04
C PHE A 341 -8.14 -2.45 11.82
N TYR A 342 -8.19 -3.77 11.77
CA TYR A 342 -9.09 -4.61 12.56
C TYR A 342 -8.25 -5.49 13.51
N PRO A 343 -8.24 -5.20 14.83
CA PRO A 343 -7.51 -6.00 15.80
C PRO A 343 -8.22 -7.33 16.06
N THR A 344 -7.46 -8.42 16.15
CA THR A 344 -7.99 -9.76 16.39
C THR A 344 -6.92 -10.68 17.00
N ARG A 345 -7.37 -11.73 17.68
CA ARG A 345 -6.56 -12.91 17.97
C ARG A 345 -7.22 -14.13 17.34
N ILE A 346 -6.45 -14.88 16.56
CA ILE A 346 -6.88 -16.11 15.93
C ILE A 346 -5.99 -17.27 16.39
N SER A 347 -6.61 -18.39 16.75
CA SER A 347 -5.86 -19.56 17.22
C SER A 347 -6.52 -20.90 16.88
N SER A 348 -5.67 -21.85 16.52
CA SER A 348 -5.94 -23.27 16.31
C SER A 348 -4.67 -24.09 16.65
N PRO A 349 -4.71 -25.44 16.66
CA PRO A 349 -3.49 -26.23 16.83
C PRO A 349 -2.42 -25.88 15.79
N GLY A 350 -1.29 -25.33 16.22
CA GLY A 350 -0.19 -24.91 15.34
C GLY A 350 -0.29 -23.49 14.77
N TYR A 351 -1.32 -22.71 15.16
CA TYR A 351 -1.55 -21.33 14.73
C TYR A 351 -2.01 -20.49 15.93
N ASP A 352 -1.31 -19.40 16.27
CA ASP A 352 -1.69 -18.52 17.39
C ASP A 352 -1.12 -17.12 17.15
N ALA A 353 -1.88 -16.27 16.47
CA ALA A 353 -1.47 -14.92 16.08
C ALA A 353 -2.40 -13.90 16.71
N ILE A 354 -1.82 -12.79 17.18
CA ILE A 354 -2.54 -11.63 17.71
C ILE A 354 -1.93 -10.36 17.11
N GLY A 355 -2.81 -9.43 16.75
CA GLY A 355 -2.40 -8.17 16.15
C GLY A 355 -3.54 -7.56 15.36
N SER A 356 -3.21 -6.85 14.29
CA SER A 356 -4.19 -6.28 13.37
C SER A 356 -4.03 -6.79 11.96
N GLY A 357 -5.18 -7.01 11.31
CA GLY A 357 -5.31 -7.21 9.87
C GLY A 357 -6.28 -6.20 9.28
N PHE A 358 -6.90 -6.56 8.16
CA PHE A 358 -7.91 -5.75 7.50
C PHE A 358 -9.23 -6.53 7.42
N ALA A 359 -10.35 -5.88 7.73
CA ALA A 359 -11.66 -6.48 7.48
C ALA A 359 -11.81 -6.75 5.98
N GLY A 360 -12.00 -8.02 5.59
CA GLY A 360 -11.95 -8.47 4.21
C GLY A 360 -10.72 -9.33 3.87
N ALA A 361 -9.65 -9.31 4.67
CA ALA A 361 -8.47 -10.16 4.50
C ALA A 361 -8.19 -10.99 5.78
N PRO A 362 -7.86 -12.29 5.67
CA PRO A 362 -7.89 -13.20 6.83
C PRO A 362 -6.67 -13.13 7.75
N PHE A 363 -5.54 -12.57 7.33
CA PHE A 363 -4.28 -12.72 8.06
C PHE A 363 -3.95 -11.52 8.97
N VAL A 364 -3.24 -11.79 10.07
CA VAL A 364 -2.65 -10.75 10.90
C VAL A 364 -1.43 -10.20 10.16
N ILE A 365 -1.42 -8.89 9.88
CA ILE A 365 -0.43 -8.23 9.03
C ILE A 365 0.62 -7.50 9.87
N VAL A 366 0.20 -7.02 11.04
CA VAL A 366 1.05 -6.45 12.08
C VAL A 366 0.74 -7.17 13.39
N GLY A 367 1.75 -7.67 14.09
CA GLY A 367 1.52 -8.28 15.39
C GLY A 367 2.62 -9.25 15.78
N HIS A 368 2.21 -10.27 16.52
CA HIS A 368 3.11 -11.31 16.97
C HIS A 368 2.39 -12.64 17.13
N ASN A 369 3.18 -13.70 17.22
CA ASN A 369 2.72 -15.02 17.64
C ASN A 369 3.51 -15.43 18.91
N ARG A 370 3.54 -16.73 19.23
CA ARG A 370 4.26 -17.23 20.42
C ARG A 370 5.78 -17.19 20.32
N ASN A 371 6.35 -16.93 19.14
CA ASN A 371 7.77 -17.08 18.84
C ASN A 371 8.39 -15.82 18.26
N ILE A 372 7.68 -15.12 17.36
CA ILE A 372 8.18 -13.96 16.64
C ILE A 372 7.21 -12.78 16.76
N ALA A 373 7.72 -11.57 16.57
CA ALA A 373 6.96 -10.33 16.40
C ALA A 373 7.44 -9.60 15.14
N TRP A 374 6.51 -8.95 14.43
CA TRP A 374 6.82 -8.21 13.21
C TRP A 374 5.98 -6.95 13.06
N GLY A 375 6.52 -5.96 12.35
CA GLY A 375 5.86 -4.68 12.15
C GLY A 375 6.28 -3.95 10.87
N PRO A 376 5.32 -3.42 10.08
CA PRO A 376 5.63 -2.68 8.87
C PRO A 376 5.84 -1.17 9.08
N THR A 377 6.69 -0.60 8.23
CA THR A 377 6.71 0.83 7.89
C THR A 377 6.73 0.94 6.37
N THR A 378 6.08 1.94 5.77
CA THR A 378 6.15 2.13 4.31
C THR A 378 7.59 2.36 3.85
N ASN A 379 8.00 1.63 2.81
CA ASN A 379 9.21 1.89 2.04
C ASN A 379 8.81 2.37 0.66
N PRO A 380 9.05 3.63 0.27
CA PRO A 380 8.55 4.16 -1.01
C PRO A 380 9.39 3.68 -2.20
N LEU A 381 9.64 2.38 -2.34
CA LEU A 381 10.36 1.85 -3.51
C LEU A 381 9.68 2.31 -4.79
N ASP A 382 10.46 2.80 -5.74
CA ASP A 382 10.00 3.25 -7.05
C ASP A 382 9.68 2.04 -7.94
N VAL A 383 8.42 1.61 -7.84
CA VAL A 383 7.85 0.42 -8.49
C VAL A 383 6.81 0.78 -9.57
N THR A 384 6.75 2.06 -9.96
CA THR A 384 5.83 2.61 -10.97
C THR A 384 6.65 3.37 -12.00
N ASP A 385 6.40 3.14 -13.29
CA ASP A 385 6.94 4.00 -14.35
C ASP A 385 5.80 4.43 -15.28
N VAL A 386 5.83 5.68 -15.74
CA VAL A 386 4.88 6.22 -16.72
C VAL A 386 5.59 6.54 -18.03
N TYR A 387 4.98 6.15 -19.14
CA TYR A 387 5.57 6.29 -20.47
C TYR A 387 4.71 7.15 -21.39
N LEU A 388 5.36 8.03 -22.15
CA LEU A 388 4.79 8.72 -23.30
C LEU A 388 4.85 7.79 -24.51
N GLU A 389 3.70 7.25 -24.86
CA GLU A 389 3.49 6.38 -26.01
C GLU A 389 3.04 7.18 -27.25
N GLN A 390 3.28 6.62 -28.43
CA GLN A 390 2.64 7.05 -29.67
C GLN A 390 1.70 5.95 -30.17
N LEU A 391 0.40 6.22 -30.17
CA LEU A 391 -0.60 5.37 -30.78
C LEU A 391 -0.68 5.62 -32.28
N VAL A 392 -0.77 4.53 -33.04
CA VAL A 392 -0.97 4.56 -34.49
C VAL A 392 -2.12 3.64 -34.88
N PRO A 393 -2.91 4.00 -35.90
CA PRO A 393 -3.93 3.09 -36.44
C PRO A 393 -3.29 1.79 -36.95
N ASP A 394 -3.85 0.66 -36.52
CA ASP A 394 -3.41 -0.68 -36.92
C ASP A 394 -4.62 -1.61 -37.01
N ALA A 395 -5.06 -1.89 -38.24
CA ALA A 395 -6.20 -2.75 -38.50
C ALA A 395 -5.98 -4.22 -38.11
N SER A 396 -4.73 -4.64 -37.87
CA SER A 396 -4.41 -5.98 -37.37
C SER A 396 -4.52 -6.10 -35.84
N SER A 397 -4.49 -4.96 -35.14
CA SER A 397 -4.65 -4.90 -33.70
C SER A 397 -6.11 -5.11 -33.29
N PRO A 398 -6.39 -5.87 -32.21
CA PRO A 398 -7.76 -6.05 -31.71
C PRO A 398 -8.47 -4.74 -31.34
N SER A 399 -7.73 -3.69 -30.95
CA SER A 399 -8.29 -2.35 -30.66
C SER A 399 -8.38 -1.44 -31.88
N GLY A 400 -7.81 -1.85 -33.03
CA GLY A 400 -7.55 -0.96 -34.15
C GLY A 400 -6.37 0.00 -33.93
N LEU A 401 -5.67 -0.11 -32.80
CA LEU A 401 -4.55 0.75 -32.40
C LEU A 401 -3.34 -0.07 -31.97
N SER A 402 -2.15 0.44 -32.26
CA SER A 402 -0.88 -0.10 -31.77
C SER A 402 -0.03 1.01 -31.18
N THR A 403 0.78 0.71 -30.16
CA THR A 403 1.86 1.60 -29.72
C THR A 403 3.06 1.43 -30.66
N LEU A 404 3.78 2.51 -30.95
CA LEU A 404 5.03 2.43 -31.70
C LEU A 404 6.20 2.13 -30.74
N PHE A 405 6.87 0.99 -30.93
CA PHE A 405 8.05 0.60 -30.16
C PHE A 405 9.20 0.25 -31.09
N GLN A 406 10.31 0.99 -31.00
CA GLN A 406 11.50 0.85 -31.83
C GLN A 406 11.16 0.84 -33.34
N GLY A 407 10.19 1.67 -33.73
CA GLY A 407 9.69 1.78 -35.09
C GLY A 407 8.75 0.65 -35.53
N GLN A 408 8.39 -0.28 -34.63
CA GLN A 408 7.45 -1.37 -34.90
C GLN A 408 6.12 -1.17 -34.16
N PRO A 409 4.97 -1.43 -34.80
CA PRO A 409 3.69 -1.41 -34.11
C PRO A 409 3.53 -2.62 -33.19
N GLU A 410 3.13 -2.37 -31.94
CA GLU A 410 2.76 -3.38 -30.95
C GLU A 410 1.28 -3.26 -30.59
N HIS A 411 0.54 -4.35 -30.67
CA HIS A 411 -0.91 -4.35 -30.48
C HIS A 411 -1.33 -3.87 -29.09
N VAL A 412 -2.29 -2.95 -29.07
CA VAL A 412 -3.02 -2.55 -27.86
C VAL A 412 -4.27 -3.41 -27.72
N ILE A 413 -4.53 -3.89 -26.51
CA ILE A 413 -5.68 -4.76 -26.22
C ILE A 413 -6.83 -3.93 -25.65
N PRO A 414 -8.01 -3.93 -26.28
CA PRO A 414 -9.18 -3.24 -25.75
C PRO A 414 -9.88 -4.09 -24.69
N VAL A 415 -10.25 -3.47 -23.58
CA VAL A 415 -11.12 -4.06 -22.55
C VAL A 415 -12.39 -3.21 -22.48
N PRO A 416 -13.52 -3.68 -23.06
CA PRO A 416 -14.79 -2.98 -22.95
C PRO A 416 -15.21 -2.82 -21.48
N GLN A 417 -15.67 -1.64 -21.12
CA GLN A 417 -16.11 -1.30 -19.78
C GLN A 417 -17.56 -0.82 -19.76
N GLN A 418 -18.29 -1.23 -18.74
CA GLN A 418 -19.61 -0.71 -18.40
C GLN A 418 -19.62 -0.39 -16.92
N TRP A 419 -20.13 0.79 -16.57
CA TRP A 419 -20.33 1.19 -15.19
C TRP A 419 -21.79 1.41 -14.94
N PHE A 420 -22.26 0.88 -13.82
CA PHE A 420 -23.62 1.03 -13.37
C PHE A 420 -23.65 1.85 -12.09
N ALA A 421 -24.78 2.51 -11.83
CA ALA A 421 -24.98 3.31 -10.64
C ALA A 421 -26.33 3.02 -10.00
N ASN A 422 -26.34 2.95 -8.67
CA ASN A 422 -27.54 2.86 -7.86
C ASN A 422 -28.34 4.18 -7.92
N VAL A 423 -29.65 4.09 -8.10
CA VAL A 423 -30.56 5.23 -8.11
C VAL A 423 -31.15 5.39 -6.71
N ILE A 424 -30.47 6.17 -5.87
CA ILE A 424 -30.86 6.36 -4.47
C ILE A 424 -32.00 7.37 -4.36
N GLY A 425 -33.08 7.01 -3.66
CA GLY A 425 -34.16 7.90 -3.27
C GLY A 425 -35.36 7.91 -4.23
N ASP A 426 -35.41 6.97 -5.18
CA ASP A 426 -36.57 6.79 -6.06
C ASP A 426 -37.63 5.83 -5.45
N GLY A 427 -37.31 5.22 -4.31
CA GLY A 427 -38.19 4.30 -3.59
C GLY A 427 -38.24 2.90 -4.20
N VAL A 428 -37.33 2.56 -5.12
CA VAL A 428 -37.18 1.24 -5.73
C VAL A 428 -35.88 0.61 -5.22
N PRO A 429 -35.95 -0.36 -4.30
CA PRO A 429 -34.74 -1.00 -3.79
C PRO A 429 -33.97 -1.75 -4.88
N ASP A 430 -32.64 -1.79 -4.73
CA ASP A 430 -31.69 -2.45 -5.62
C ASP A 430 -31.77 -1.95 -7.09
N ASN A 431 -32.10 -0.67 -7.30
CA ASN A 431 -32.23 -0.09 -8.64
C ASN A 431 -30.90 0.40 -9.20
N THR A 432 -30.21 -0.46 -9.94
CA THR A 432 -28.94 -0.15 -10.60
C THR A 432 -29.12 0.04 -12.12
N VAL A 433 -28.65 1.17 -12.67
CA VAL A 433 -28.79 1.54 -14.09
C VAL A 433 -27.44 1.78 -14.77
N LEU A 434 -27.35 1.56 -16.08
CA LEU A 434 -26.13 1.85 -16.85
C LEU A 434 -25.85 3.36 -16.81
N ALA A 435 -24.68 3.72 -16.27
CA ALA A 435 -24.27 5.11 -16.07
C ALA A 435 -23.18 5.57 -17.05
N ASN A 436 -22.29 4.67 -17.45
CA ASN A 436 -21.24 4.95 -18.42
C ASN A 436 -20.81 3.67 -19.17
N GLN A 437 -20.24 3.84 -20.36
CA GLN A 437 -19.60 2.77 -21.13
C GLN A 437 -18.40 3.34 -21.88
N ASP A 438 -17.28 2.62 -21.85
CA ASP A 438 -16.03 3.06 -22.47
C ASP A 438 -15.11 1.85 -22.75
N VAL A 439 -13.87 2.09 -23.14
CA VAL A 439 -12.83 1.08 -23.33
C VAL A 439 -11.59 1.45 -22.55
N THR A 440 -11.06 0.49 -21.79
CA THR A 440 -9.68 0.59 -21.29
C THR A 440 -8.74 -0.01 -22.32
N LEU A 441 -7.76 0.76 -22.75
CA LEU A 441 -6.71 0.29 -23.66
C LEU A 441 -5.53 -0.22 -22.84
N ILE A 442 -5.09 -1.44 -23.09
CA ILE A 442 -4.01 -2.10 -22.36
C ILE A 442 -2.78 -2.24 -23.27
N VAL A 443 -1.62 -1.87 -22.75
CA VAL A 443 -0.32 -2.05 -23.41
C VAL A 443 0.35 -3.30 -22.80
N PRO A 444 0.38 -4.46 -23.50
CA PRO A 444 0.86 -5.72 -22.91
C PRO A 444 2.30 -5.63 -22.36
N ARG A 445 3.20 -4.96 -23.09
CA ARG A 445 4.61 -4.79 -22.69
C ARG A 445 4.80 -4.00 -21.39
N ARG A 446 3.82 -3.17 -21.00
CA ARG A 446 3.83 -2.35 -19.79
C ARG A 446 3.30 -3.10 -18.57
N ASN A 447 3.69 -4.37 -18.41
CA ASN A 447 3.13 -5.28 -17.41
C ASN A 447 1.59 -5.38 -17.49
N ASN A 448 1.04 -5.38 -18.70
CA ASN A 448 -0.41 -5.26 -18.96
C ASN A 448 -1.06 -3.99 -18.35
N GLY A 449 -0.31 -2.91 -18.34
CA GLY A 449 -0.74 -1.62 -17.81
C GLY A 449 -1.64 -0.84 -18.78
N PRO A 450 -2.47 0.07 -18.25
CA PRO A 450 -3.42 0.82 -19.06
C PRO A 450 -2.81 2.06 -19.69
N ILE A 451 -3.42 2.50 -20.78
CA ILE A 451 -3.38 3.89 -21.22
C ILE A 451 -4.32 4.69 -20.32
N VAL A 452 -3.80 5.71 -19.65
CA VAL A 452 -4.54 6.51 -18.66
C VAL A 452 -4.98 7.87 -19.19
N GLN A 453 -4.35 8.36 -20.26
CA GLN A 453 -4.70 9.61 -20.94
C GLN A 453 -4.18 9.60 -22.38
N ALA A 454 -4.90 10.21 -23.32
CA ALA A 454 -4.48 10.34 -24.71
C ALA A 454 -4.88 11.69 -25.35
N LEU A 455 -4.16 12.10 -26.39
CA LEU A 455 -4.46 13.23 -27.25
C LEU A 455 -4.96 12.73 -28.62
N ASP A 456 -5.61 13.63 -29.37
CA ASP A 456 -6.18 13.33 -30.70
C ASP A 456 -5.12 12.98 -31.75
N ASP A 457 -3.86 13.37 -31.54
CA ASP A 457 -2.71 13.05 -32.39
C ASP A 457 -2.05 11.69 -32.06
N GLY A 458 -2.63 10.95 -31.12
CA GLY A 458 -2.19 9.62 -30.71
C GLY A 458 -1.13 9.61 -29.61
N GLN A 459 -0.63 10.77 -29.15
CA GLN A 459 0.25 10.77 -27.98
C GLN A 459 -0.52 10.39 -26.73
N ALA A 460 0.01 9.47 -25.94
CA ALA A 460 -0.72 8.89 -24.81
C ALA A 460 0.21 8.57 -23.62
N LEU A 461 -0.35 8.50 -22.42
CA LEU A 461 0.35 8.01 -21.23
C LEU A 461 -0.06 6.58 -20.94
N SER A 462 0.93 5.69 -20.87
CA SER A 462 0.76 4.35 -20.30
C SER A 462 1.43 4.27 -18.93
N VAL A 463 0.91 3.40 -18.06
CA VAL A 463 1.47 3.17 -16.72
C VAL A 463 1.95 1.73 -16.63
N GLN A 464 3.14 1.51 -16.07
CA GLN A 464 3.66 0.21 -15.71
C GLN A 464 3.88 0.16 -14.20
N PHE A 465 3.22 -0.79 -13.53
CA PHE A 465 3.27 -0.92 -12.07
C PHE A 465 3.42 -2.40 -11.70
N THR A 466 4.20 -2.70 -10.65
CA THR A 466 4.48 -4.09 -10.23
C THR A 466 3.20 -4.82 -9.83
N GLY A 467 2.26 -4.12 -9.17
CA GLY A 467 0.99 -4.69 -8.72
C GLY A 467 0.01 -5.11 -9.82
N PHE A 468 0.30 -4.83 -11.11
CA PHE A 468 -0.48 -5.34 -12.25
C PHE A 468 -0.25 -6.83 -12.54
N SER A 469 0.87 -7.38 -12.05
CA SER A 469 1.16 -8.81 -12.09
C SER A 469 0.39 -9.60 -11.01
N PRO A 470 0.41 -10.94 -11.05
CA PRO A 470 0.12 -11.76 -9.87
C PRO A 470 1.02 -11.36 -8.70
N THR A 471 0.53 -11.52 -7.47
CA THR A 471 1.21 -11.13 -6.22
C THR A 471 0.83 -12.06 -5.06
N ARG A 472 1.65 -12.15 -4.01
CA ARG A 472 1.59 -13.21 -2.97
C ARG A 472 1.69 -12.72 -1.53
N GLU A 473 1.38 -11.46 -1.25
CA GLU A 473 1.44 -10.86 0.09
C GLU A 473 0.63 -11.66 1.12
N LEU A 474 -0.53 -12.20 0.69
CA LEU A 474 -1.37 -13.03 1.54
C LEU A 474 -0.68 -14.33 1.97
N GLU A 475 0.18 -14.91 1.12
CA GLU A 475 1.00 -16.07 1.47
C GLU A 475 2.09 -15.70 2.47
N THR A 476 2.70 -14.52 2.32
CA THR A 476 3.65 -13.96 3.30
C THR A 476 3.05 -13.93 4.70
N PHE A 477 1.87 -13.34 4.84
CA PHE A 477 1.24 -13.19 6.15
C PHE A 477 0.75 -14.53 6.73
N TYR A 478 0.24 -15.42 5.89
CA TYR A 478 -0.09 -16.78 6.33
C TYR A 478 1.13 -17.50 6.92
N LEU A 479 2.31 -17.39 6.27
CA LEU A 479 3.55 -17.97 6.76
C LEU A 479 4.00 -17.33 8.09
N TRP A 480 4.02 -16.00 8.17
CA TRP A 480 4.48 -15.31 9.39
C TRP A 480 3.61 -15.54 10.61
N ASN A 481 2.29 -15.67 10.42
CA ASN A 481 1.38 -15.96 11.52
C ASN A 481 1.71 -17.30 12.21
N LYS A 482 2.42 -18.22 11.51
CA LYS A 482 2.85 -19.53 12.01
C LYS A 482 4.35 -19.64 12.29
N ALA A 483 5.13 -18.66 11.83
CA ALA A 483 6.58 -18.71 11.86
C ALA A 483 7.14 -18.77 13.28
N ARG A 484 8.27 -19.47 13.43
CA ARG A 484 8.94 -19.75 14.69
C ARG A 484 10.36 -19.22 14.74
N THR A 485 10.94 -18.94 13.58
CA THR A 485 12.35 -18.59 13.42
C THR A 485 12.52 -17.50 12.37
N LEU A 486 13.69 -16.87 12.37
CA LEU A 486 14.05 -15.86 11.39
C LEU A 486 14.06 -16.43 9.96
N ASP A 487 14.46 -17.68 9.80
CA ASP A 487 14.48 -18.33 8.48
C ASP A 487 13.06 -18.57 7.95
N GLU A 488 12.11 -18.93 8.82
CA GLU A 488 10.69 -19.04 8.43
C GLU A 488 10.09 -17.66 8.10
N PHE A 489 10.52 -16.60 8.79
CA PHE A 489 10.15 -15.23 8.43
C PHE A 489 10.70 -14.83 7.05
N ARG A 490 11.97 -15.13 6.75
CA ARG A 490 12.59 -14.86 5.45
C ARG A 490 11.90 -15.59 4.29
N LYS A 491 11.45 -16.83 4.49
CA LYS A 491 10.63 -17.54 3.50
C LYS A 491 9.31 -16.82 3.18
N GLY A 492 8.75 -16.09 4.16
CA GLY A 492 7.63 -15.21 3.90
C GLY A 492 8.03 -14.00 3.06
N LEU A 493 9.17 -13.35 3.36
CA LEU A 493 9.66 -12.19 2.56
C LEU A 493 9.86 -12.53 1.08
N GLU A 494 10.26 -13.77 0.77
CA GLU A 494 10.37 -14.27 -0.62
C GLU A 494 9.04 -14.23 -1.40
N ARG A 495 7.89 -14.10 -0.72
CA ARG A 495 6.56 -14.03 -1.32
C ARG A 495 5.89 -12.66 -1.12
N PHE A 496 6.65 -11.63 -0.72
CA PHE A 496 6.13 -10.27 -0.58
C PHE A 496 6.46 -9.46 -1.83
N ASP A 497 5.54 -9.50 -2.79
CA ASP A 497 5.82 -9.09 -4.17
C ASP A 497 5.62 -7.58 -4.37
N PHE A 498 4.57 -7.00 -3.81
CA PHE A 498 4.27 -5.57 -3.96
C PHE A 498 3.68 -4.92 -2.69
N GLY A 499 3.57 -3.59 -2.71
CA GLY A 499 3.17 -2.78 -1.55
C GLY A 499 4.35 -2.17 -0.79
N SER A 500 5.58 -2.55 -1.13
CA SER A 500 6.86 -1.93 -0.73
C SER A 500 6.94 -1.53 0.76
N GLN A 501 7.48 -2.41 1.59
CA GLN A 501 7.50 -2.21 3.05
C GLN A 501 8.89 -2.42 3.63
N ASN A 502 9.16 -1.76 4.77
CA ASN A 502 10.18 -2.19 5.69
C ASN A 502 9.56 -2.98 6.84
N TRP A 503 10.26 -4.00 7.32
CA TRP A 503 9.81 -4.94 8.34
C TRP A 503 10.75 -4.96 9.52
N ALA A 504 10.26 -4.56 10.68
CA ALA A 504 10.87 -4.89 11.96
C ALA A 504 10.59 -6.36 12.30
N TYR A 505 11.58 -7.05 12.85
CA TYR A 505 11.46 -8.44 13.31
C TYR A 505 12.17 -8.61 14.66
N ALA A 506 11.55 -9.36 15.56
CA ALA A 506 12.17 -9.88 16.77
C ALA A 506 11.68 -11.29 17.09
N ASP A 507 12.53 -12.09 17.76
CA ASP A 507 12.13 -13.41 18.23
C ASP A 507 12.66 -13.80 19.61
N ARG A 508 12.11 -14.90 20.13
CA ARG A 508 12.48 -15.49 21.41
C ARG A 508 13.86 -16.14 21.43
N GLN A 509 14.52 -16.27 20.29
CA GLN A 509 15.91 -16.76 20.20
C GLN A 509 16.92 -15.62 20.39
N GLY A 510 16.43 -14.38 20.53
CA GLY A 510 17.26 -13.20 20.75
C GLY A 510 17.60 -12.44 19.46
N ASN A 511 17.03 -12.82 18.32
CA ASN A 511 17.29 -12.11 17.08
C ASN A 511 16.50 -10.80 17.02
N LEU A 512 17.16 -9.74 16.56
CA LEU A 512 16.56 -8.48 16.14
C LEU A 512 16.92 -8.24 14.69
N ALA A 513 15.96 -7.96 13.82
CA ALA A 513 16.23 -7.74 12.41
C ALA A 513 15.34 -6.68 11.78
N TYR A 514 15.82 -6.15 10.66
CA TYR A 514 15.12 -5.23 9.78
C TYR A 514 15.32 -5.66 8.33
N PHE A 515 14.26 -5.60 7.53
CA PHE A 515 14.28 -5.95 6.11
C PHE A 515 13.47 -4.96 5.30
N THR A 516 13.91 -4.61 4.10
CA THR A 516 13.04 -4.05 3.06
C THR A 516 12.53 -5.16 2.15
N SER A 517 11.31 -5.05 1.63
CA SER A 517 10.75 -6.01 0.68
C SER A 517 9.87 -5.35 -0.39
N GLY A 518 9.77 -6.04 -1.52
CA GLY A 518 9.05 -5.65 -2.73
C GLY A 518 9.88 -6.03 -3.96
N GLU A 519 9.22 -6.45 -5.04
CA GLU A 519 9.83 -6.78 -6.32
C GLU A 519 10.27 -5.50 -7.06
N MET A 520 11.44 -4.97 -6.70
CA MET A 520 12.01 -3.74 -7.29
C MET A 520 12.58 -4.02 -8.70
N PRO A 521 12.00 -3.46 -9.77
CA PRO A 521 12.41 -3.77 -11.14
C PRO A 521 13.77 -3.14 -11.52
N VAL A 522 14.58 -3.90 -12.27
CA VAL A 522 15.80 -3.38 -12.92
C VAL A 522 15.43 -2.68 -14.22
N ARG A 523 15.83 -1.41 -14.35
CA ARG A 523 15.60 -0.57 -15.54
C ARG A 523 16.81 -0.58 -16.47
N SER A 524 16.58 -0.66 -17.78
CA SER A 524 17.63 -0.84 -18.79
C SER A 524 18.64 0.32 -18.85
N ASP A 525 18.17 1.56 -18.70
CA ASP A 525 18.99 2.76 -18.69
C ASP A 525 19.94 2.77 -17.50
N LEU A 526 19.43 2.49 -16.29
CA LEU A 526 20.21 2.46 -15.07
C LEU A 526 21.25 1.32 -15.08
N ALA A 527 20.86 0.14 -15.56
CA ALA A 527 21.78 -0.98 -15.77
C ALA A 527 22.90 -0.63 -16.77
N GLY A 528 22.59 0.20 -17.77
CA GLY A 528 23.53 0.76 -18.74
C GLY A 528 24.33 1.96 -18.25
N ASN A 529 24.18 2.39 -16.99
CA ASN A 529 24.78 3.62 -16.43
C ASN A 529 24.33 4.92 -17.10
N SER A 530 23.17 4.92 -17.74
CA SER A 530 22.58 6.13 -18.31
C SER A 530 21.84 6.92 -17.23
N ARG A 531 21.99 8.25 -17.26
CA ARG A 531 21.27 9.21 -16.40
C ARG A 531 20.45 10.20 -17.22
N VAL A 532 20.10 9.86 -18.46
CA VAL A 532 19.47 10.80 -19.41
C VAL A 532 18.16 11.39 -18.88
N LEU A 533 17.31 10.56 -18.25
CA LEU A 533 16.08 10.99 -17.60
C LEU A 533 15.86 10.17 -16.33
N PRO A 534 15.74 10.78 -15.14
CA PRO A 534 15.50 10.06 -13.90
C PRO A 534 14.21 9.21 -13.95
N PRO A 535 14.15 8.09 -13.21
CA PRO A 535 12.97 7.21 -13.14
C PRO A 535 11.67 7.90 -12.78
N PHE A 536 11.73 8.87 -11.87
CA PHE A 536 10.59 9.60 -11.33
C PHE A 536 10.01 10.71 -12.27
N PHE A 537 10.04 10.48 -13.59
CA PHE A 537 9.48 11.35 -14.65
C PHE A 537 8.85 10.50 -15.76
N ILE A 538 7.95 11.11 -16.55
CA ILE A 538 7.36 10.47 -17.74
C ILE A 538 8.47 10.17 -18.75
N ARG A 539 8.66 8.88 -19.04
CA ARG A 539 9.71 8.34 -19.90
C ARG A 539 9.24 8.18 -21.34
N ASP A 540 10.17 8.19 -22.30
CA ASP A 540 9.83 7.89 -23.68
C ASP A 540 9.48 6.41 -23.83
N GLY A 541 8.29 6.11 -24.35
CA GLY A 541 7.80 4.75 -24.54
C GLY A 541 8.23 4.07 -25.85
N GLN A 542 8.86 4.82 -26.76
CA GLN A 542 9.09 4.43 -28.16
C GLN A 542 10.52 3.93 -28.40
N LEU A 543 11.52 4.44 -27.69
CA LEU A 543 12.93 4.17 -27.98
C LEU A 543 13.45 2.83 -27.41
N GLY A 544 12.77 2.28 -26.42
CA GLY A 544 13.22 1.08 -25.68
C GLY A 544 14.45 1.33 -24.80
N LEU A 545 14.69 2.58 -24.40
CA LEU A 545 15.80 2.97 -23.52
C LEU A 545 15.49 2.78 -22.04
N PHE A 546 14.22 2.88 -21.65
CA PHE A 546 13.77 3.01 -20.26
C PHE A 546 13.00 1.78 -19.75
N GLU A 547 13.15 0.64 -20.42
CA GLU A 547 12.35 -0.55 -20.17
C GLU A 547 12.74 -1.26 -18.87
N TRP A 548 11.77 -1.91 -18.23
CA TRP A 548 12.08 -2.95 -17.25
C TRP A 548 12.72 -4.13 -17.97
N LEU A 549 13.87 -4.59 -17.49
CA LEU A 549 14.55 -5.72 -18.10
C LEU A 549 13.71 -6.99 -17.95
N PRO A 550 13.59 -7.83 -18.99
CA PRO A 550 12.96 -9.15 -18.86
C PRO A 550 13.70 -10.00 -17.83
N VAL A 551 12.99 -10.88 -17.11
CA VAL A 551 13.61 -11.78 -16.15
C VAL A 551 14.56 -12.77 -16.84
N THR A 552 15.83 -12.77 -16.41
CA THR A 552 16.83 -13.76 -16.83
C THR A 552 17.37 -14.57 -15.65
N THR A 553 17.26 -14.03 -14.44
CA THR A 553 17.72 -14.67 -13.20
C THR A 553 16.61 -14.53 -12.15
N PRO A 554 15.61 -15.44 -12.16
CA PRO A 554 14.47 -15.37 -11.25
C PRO A 554 14.92 -15.57 -9.80
N GLN A 555 14.36 -14.77 -8.89
CA GLN A 555 14.53 -14.94 -7.45
C GLN A 555 13.55 -15.98 -6.88
N PRO A 556 13.86 -16.62 -5.74
CA PRO A 556 12.91 -17.49 -5.05
C PRO A 556 11.62 -16.73 -4.76
N GLY A 557 10.47 -17.32 -5.12
CA GLY A 557 9.18 -16.67 -4.88
C GLY A 557 8.95 -15.41 -5.73
N GLN A 558 9.67 -15.21 -6.84
CA GLN A 558 9.35 -14.15 -7.80
C GLN A 558 8.15 -14.51 -8.69
N VAL A 559 7.23 -13.56 -8.89
CA VAL A 559 6.10 -13.65 -9.84
C VAL A 559 6.14 -12.58 -10.92
N LEU A 560 6.78 -11.44 -10.65
CA LEU A 560 6.94 -10.40 -11.66
C LEU A 560 7.76 -10.94 -12.85
N PRO A 561 7.29 -10.79 -14.10
CA PRO A 561 7.99 -11.30 -15.29
C PRO A 561 9.18 -10.44 -15.74
N TYR A 562 9.72 -9.62 -14.83
CA TYR A 562 10.82 -8.69 -15.08
C TYR A 562 11.97 -8.98 -14.12
N GLN A 563 13.19 -8.66 -14.50
CA GLN A 563 14.34 -8.77 -13.60
C GLN A 563 14.15 -7.82 -12.42
N ILE A 564 14.29 -8.37 -11.22
CA ILE A 564 14.23 -7.60 -9.97
C ILE A 564 15.59 -7.57 -9.29
N TYR A 565 15.74 -6.66 -8.33
CA TYR A 565 16.89 -6.65 -7.44
C TYR A 565 16.89 -7.93 -6.59
N PRO A 566 18.04 -8.62 -6.46
CA PRO A 566 18.11 -9.81 -5.62
C PRO A 566 17.95 -9.45 -4.15
N ALA A 567 17.49 -10.39 -3.33
CA ALA A 567 17.31 -10.17 -1.89
C ALA A 567 18.59 -9.69 -1.18
N SER A 568 19.79 -10.07 -1.68
CA SER A 568 21.08 -9.59 -1.17
C SER A 568 21.35 -8.11 -1.42
N ALA A 569 20.70 -7.52 -2.42
CA ALA A 569 20.78 -6.11 -2.75
C ALA A 569 19.68 -5.26 -2.08
N MET A 570 18.74 -5.89 -1.38
CA MET A 570 17.69 -5.17 -0.65
C MET A 570 18.18 -4.81 0.76
N PRO A 571 18.04 -3.55 1.21
CA PRO A 571 18.50 -3.13 2.53
C PRO A 571 17.98 -4.01 3.66
N SER A 572 18.90 -4.56 4.46
CA SER A 572 18.54 -5.37 5.62
C SER A 572 19.65 -5.38 6.67
N VAL A 573 19.29 -5.68 7.91
CA VAL A 573 20.23 -5.94 8.99
C VAL A 573 19.69 -7.00 9.92
N VAL A 574 20.56 -7.89 10.38
CA VAL A 574 20.26 -8.87 11.43
C VAL A 574 21.27 -8.69 12.54
N ASN A 575 20.77 -8.58 13.77
CA ASN A 575 21.52 -8.37 14.99
C ASN A 575 22.52 -7.20 14.82
N PRO A 576 22.01 -5.97 14.62
CA PRO A 576 22.84 -4.81 14.33
C PRO A 576 23.88 -4.60 15.44
N VAL A 577 25.10 -4.20 15.08
CA VAL A 577 26.27 -4.15 15.98
C VAL A 577 26.06 -3.17 17.14
N ASN A 578 25.42 -2.03 16.88
CA ASN A 578 25.02 -1.05 17.90
C ASN A 578 23.86 -1.54 18.78
N GLY A 579 23.24 -2.68 18.46
CA GLY A 579 22.18 -3.31 19.24
C GLY A 579 20.78 -2.72 19.00
N TRP A 580 20.58 -1.81 18.05
CA TRP A 580 19.27 -1.24 17.76
C TRP A 580 19.18 -0.67 16.34
N PHE A 581 17.95 -0.44 15.86
CA PHE A 581 17.68 0.26 14.60
C PHE A 581 16.47 1.19 14.73
N VAL A 582 16.39 2.20 13.87
CA VAL A 582 15.23 3.09 13.74
C VAL A 582 14.80 3.18 12.29
N ASN A 583 13.51 3.04 12.03
CA ASN A 583 12.91 3.39 10.76
C ASN A 583 11.65 4.25 10.99
N ALA A 584 11.63 5.42 10.40
CA ALA A 584 10.49 6.31 10.38
C ALA A 584 10.16 6.71 8.93
N ASN A 585 10.17 5.73 8.02
CA ASN A 585 10.18 5.91 6.55
C ASN A 585 11.38 6.73 6.03
N ASN A 586 12.43 6.89 6.84
CA ASN A 586 13.69 7.47 6.41
C ASN A 586 14.45 6.50 5.49
N ASP A 587 15.46 7.03 4.82
CA ASP A 587 16.33 6.27 3.94
C ASP A 587 16.95 5.07 4.69
N PRO A 588 16.75 3.82 4.22
CA PRO A 588 17.27 2.65 4.92
C PRO A 588 18.79 2.63 5.04
N ILE A 589 19.53 3.12 4.04
CA ILE A 589 20.99 2.94 3.91
C ILE A 589 21.75 4.22 3.55
N GLY A 590 21.03 5.32 3.31
CA GLY A 590 21.59 6.63 3.09
C GLY A 590 21.91 6.98 1.63
N ASN A 591 21.29 6.30 0.66
CA ASN A 591 21.47 6.55 -0.78
C ASN A 591 21.09 7.98 -1.23
N THR A 592 20.31 8.68 -0.42
CA THR A 592 19.82 10.04 -0.71
C THR A 592 20.53 11.12 0.09
N LEU A 593 21.47 10.75 0.98
CA LEU A 593 22.12 11.70 1.91
C LEU A 593 22.99 12.74 1.22
N ASP A 594 23.45 12.50 -0.01
CA ASP A 594 24.22 13.46 -0.81
C ASP A 594 23.35 14.24 -1.82
N ASN A 595 22.02 14.08 -1.75
CA ASN A 595 21.04 14.66 -2.66
C ASN A 595 21.12 14.16 -4.12
N ASP A 596 21.75 13.01 -4.38
CA ASP A 596 21.81 12.39 -5.71
C ASP A 596 21.49 10.89 -5.63
N PRO A 597 20.21 10.48 -5.77
CA PRO A 597 19.80 9.08 -5.66
C PRO A 597 20.29 8.19 -6.81
N LEU A 598 20.99 8.74 -7.81
CA LEU A 598 21.39 8.05 -9.03
C LEU A 598 22.91 7.80 -9.11
N ASN A 599 23.64 7.92 -8.00
CA ASN A 599 25.10 7.84 -8.00
C ASN A 599 25.74 6.67 -7.29
N ASP A 600 24.95 5.84 -6.64
CA ASP A 600 25.46 4.67 -5.95
C ASP A 600 25.53 3.44 -6.86
N ARG A 601 26.35 2.48 -6.45
CA ARG A 601 26.54 1.19 -7.12
C ARG A 601 26.44 0.08 -6.08
N HIS A 602 25.87 -1.05 -6.47
CA HIS A 602 25.81 -2.24 -5.64
C HIS A 602 26.47 -3.41 -6.37
N PRO A 603 27.29 -4.25 -5.71
CA PRO A 603 28.02 -5.34 -6.37
C PRO A 603 27.10 -6.35 -7.08
N ASP A 604 25.91 -6.59 -6.52
CA ASP A 604 24.94 -7.54 -7.06
C ASP A 604 23.94 -6.93 -8.06
N VAL A 605 24.01 -5.62 -8.31
CA VAL A 605 23.10 -4.92 -9.23
C VAL A 605 23.91 -4.30 -10.37
N PRO A 606 23.59 -4.58 -11.64
CA PRO A 606 24.28 -3.94 -12.75
C PRO A 606 24.00 -2.43 -12.77
N GLY A 607 25.03 -1.65 -13.04
CA GLY A 607 24.89 -0.21 -13.31
C GLY A 607 24.67 0.65 -12.05
N ILE A 608 23.68 1.55 -12.13
CA ILE A 608 23.28 2.46 -11.05
C ILE A 608 22.33 1.74 -10.10
N TYR A 609 22.64 1.77 -8.80
CA TYR A 609 21.78 1.24 -7.75
C TYR A 609 20.81 2.31 -7.27
N TYR A 610 19.53 2.09 -7.52
CA TYR A 610 18.48 3.06 -7.28
C TYR A 610 17.25 2.37 -6.68
N LEU A 611 16.71 2.95 -5.61
CA LEU A 611 15.51 2.43 -4.95
C LEU A 611 14.32 3.40 -5.02
N ASN A 612 14.56 4.72 -4.94
CA ASN A 612 13.53 5.76 -4.81
C ASN A 612 14.20 7.16 -4.94
N PRO A 613 13.55 8.21 -5.49
CA PRO A 613 14.05 9.58 -5.43
C PRO A 613 14.28 10.15 -4.03
N GLY A 614 13.52 9.74 -3.00
CA GLY A 614 13.53 10.42 -1.71
C GLY A 614 12.69 9.75 -0.63
N TYR A 615 13.02 10.04 0.62
CA TYR A 615 12.39 9.43 1.79
C TYR A 615 11.79 10.49 2.71
N ALA A 616 11.22 10.07 3.86
CA ALA A 616 10.77 11.02 4.85
C ALA A 616 11.91 11.97 5.30
N SER A 617 11.55 13.20 5.66
CA SER A 617 12.46 14.31 6.04
C SER A 617 13.49 14.02 7.14
N GLY A 618 13.40 12.88 7.82
CA GLY A 618 14.35 12.43 8.84
C GLY A 618 14.04 12.88 10.27
N PHE A 619 13.29 13.98 10.46
CA PHE A 619 13.05 14.53 11.80
C PHE A 619 12.45 13.54 12.82
N ARG A 620 11.56 12.65 12.37
CA ARG A 620 10.98 11.59 13.22
C ARG A 620 12.04 10.57 13.62
N ALA A 621 12.81 10.06 12.66
CA ALA A 621 13.88 9.11 12.91
C ALA A 621 14.95 9.71 13.83
N GLY A 622 15.45 10.91 13.54
CA GLY A 622 16.42 11.62 14.38
C GLY A 622 15.91 11.86 15.81
N ARG A 623 14.61 12.14 15.98
CA ARG A 623 14.01 12.26 17.31
C ARG A 623 13.94 10.94 18.06
N ILE A 624 13.61 9.83 17.40
CA ILE A 624 13.59 8.49 18.02
C ILE A 624 15.01 8.09 18.42
N THR A 625 15.97 8.26 17.52
CA THR A 625 17.42 8.12 17.79
C THR A 625 17.84 8.87 19.04
N ALA A 626 17.53 10.17 19.14
CA ALA A 626 17.94 10.99 20.27
C ALA A 626 17.32 10.52 21.60
N ARG A 627 16.12 9.94 21.55
CA ARG A 627 15.47 9.35 22.72
C ARG A 627 16.13 8.03 23.13
N LEU A 628 16.40 7.14 22.18
CA LEU A 628 17.09 5.88 22.45
C LEU A 628 18.50 6.14 23.01
N ASN A 629 19.27 7.02 22.40
CA ASN A 629 20.60 7.40 22.89
C ASN A 629 20.56 7.97 24.32
N ARG A 630 19.52 8.76 24.64
CA ARG A 630 19.32 9.24 26.01
C ARG A 630 19.06 8.09 26.97
N LEU A 631 18.13 7.20 26.64
CA LEU A 631 17.81 6.03 27.47
C LEU A 631 19.06 5.16 27.71
N PHE A 632 19.87 4.93 26.67
CA PHE A 632 21.12 4.15 26.82
C PHE A 632 22.22 4.88 27.59
N SER A 633 22.17 6.21 27.66
CA SER A 633 23.11 7.01 28.47
C SER A 633 22.72 7.11 29.95
N GLU A 634 21.48 6.72 30.29
CA GLU A 634 20.95 6.75 31.64
C GLU A 634 21.05 5.36 32.31
N GLY A 635 21.17 5.34 33.63
CA GLY A 635 21.15 4.08 34.40
C GLY A 635 22.27 3.09 34.04
N ASP A 636 21.90 1.82 33.87
CA ASP A 636 22.78 0.73 33.41
C ASP A 636 22.79 0.56 31.88
N GLY A 637 22.21 1.52 31.15
CA GLY A 637 22.11 1.52 29.70
C GLY A 637 21.11 0.52 29.14
N LYS A 638 20.20 -0.01 29.97
CA LYS A 638 19.15 -0.96 29.55
C LYS A 638 17.76 -0.35 29.60
N VAL A 639 16.92 -0.76 28.67
CA VAL A 639 15.52 -0.32 28.56
C VAL A 639 14.52 -1.41 28.94
N THR A 640 13.37 -1.00 29.45
CA THR A 640 12.17 -1.83 29.66
C THR A 640 11.19 -1.67 28.49
N VAL A 641 10.01 -2.26 28.58
CA VAL A 641 8.93 -2.04 27.59
C VAL A 641 8.21 -0.72 27.86
N GLU A 642 8.24 -0.27 29.12
CA GLU A 642 7.60 0.96 29.58
C GLU A 642 8.42 2.23 29.25
N ASP A 643 9.74 2.10 29.10
CA ASP A 643 10.66 3.17 28.67
C ASP A 643 10.56 3.45 27.16
#